data_AF-A0A1A8RZS5-F1
#
_entry.id   AF-A0A1A8RZS5-F1
#
_cell.length_a   1.000
_cell.length_b   1.000
_cell.length_c   1.000
_cell.angle_alpha   90.00
_cell.angle_beta   90.00
_cell.angle_gamma   90.00
#
_symmetry.space_group_name_H-M   'P 1'
#
loop_
_entity.id
_entity.type
_entity.pdbx_description
1 polymer ?
#
loop_
_entity_poly.entity_id
_entity_poly.type
_entity_poly.pdbx_seq_one_letter_code
_entity_poly.pdbx_strand_id
1 'polypeptide(L)'
;HAAGAKVKDLEDEADRLLEKLQPIKKLQDNLRRNISQIKELINQARKQANSIKVSVSSGGDCLRSYRPDIRKGRYNTIILHVKTTSPDNLLFYLGSAKYVDFLALEMRKGKVNFLWDVGSGVGRVEYPHLTIHDGNWHRIEASRNGLNGTISIYPLEGTKAGMMPTPASSNSPTAFTILDVDQNAYLFVGGIFGIIKKAEAVRTSTFSGCMGETFLDGKPIGLWNYRKREGDCKGCVVSPQRTIGEGTVQLDGEGYAAVGRPTRWNPNVSTITFKFRTFSSEALLMYLATEDMKDFMSLELSEGKVKVNFDLGSGVGAALSASRHNDGRWKALTMSRNKKHATVIVVDIDGGAEERITASSQGLATGLNLRENQKIYFGGLPTIGNYRSEVTLKKYAGCLKDIEVSRTPYNLLSSSDYNGVTKGCEVENLYTVSFSKPGYVELSGFSLNVDTEISLSFGTLKDTGTILLAVGGASPGSLQARRANLLSPQRRRRQSGEPYLSVMLNKGSLEVLIFTGSHNPRRIIRRPEQGILNDGREHSLRIERLPGRFFAVQVDEEPKREAALPNDQPMSLQRVFLGGIPAEVERTSNRANIPFQGCIWNLMVNAVLSDFSQPVSFENAEIGQCPNLAPPPPPLPLPGEEEQKPATPPPAEATPLSAVAPPTARPDPATDLDSCASAEAPAVLEQAHQFGLTRNSHMSFAFDDTKVREKVVLELELRTKEQSGLVLYMARINHADFVSIQVKDGQVCLGYDLGHGNTSGCVPFSINDGSWHKIRVNRHKQRALLSVDGNYTKHMTSPKKADLLDVVGLVYVGGLPLNYTTKRIGPILHSINGCLRNLRMGGGLTSVAAGRSKLIDMDLKLDMATPTSSHMVGRCFVATETGTYFDGTGYLQAVASYRVGLDVSITLEFRTSRTSGVLLAVSNKASDGLGLEIVQGKLLFHVDNGAGRITALHVPEGKGFCDGRWHTLTANKIRHRVELIIDGKRSQAQSSNPRSNTCDTNDPVYVGGHPVGVRQAALSTNTSFKGCMKNLKITKASKTMDVHFNKAVKIKGVQPLSCPAVAA
;
A
#
# COMPACT_ATOMS: atom_id res chain seq x y z
N HIS A 1 14.28 -8.32 61.11
CA HIS A 1 15.48 -8.62 60.28
C HIS A 1 15.19 -9.39 59.00
N ALA A 2 14.39 -10.47 59.00
CA ALA A 2 14.12 -11.27 57.78
C ALA A 2 13.37 -10.55 56.64
N ALA A 3 12.53 -9.55 56.95
CA ALA A 3 11.81 -8.78 55.93
C ALA A 3 12.70 -7.80 55.16
N GLY A 4 13.70 -7.20 55.80
CA GLY A 4 14.62 -6.24 55.17
C GLY A 4 15.58 -6.88 54.16
N ALA A 5 15.97 -8.15 54.39
CA ALA A 5 16.80 -8.91 53.46
C ALA A 5 16.05 -9.23 52.14
N LYS A 6 14.76 -9.60 52.24
CA LYS A 6 13.92 -9.88 51.06
C LYS A 6 13.62 -8.64 50.22
N VAL A 7 13.51 -7.46 50.82
CA VAL A 7 13.30 -6.21 50.09
C VAL A 7 14.56 -5.84 49.31
N LYS A 8 15.73 -6.02 49.91
CA LYS A 8 17.01 -5.74 49.26
C LYS A 8 17.29 -6.67 48.07
N ASP A 9 16.99 -7.97 48.20
CA ASP A 9 17.07 -8.91 47.08
C ASP A 9 16.13 -8.54 45.91
N LEU A 10 14.96 -7.96 46.20
CA LEU A 10 14.02 -7.49 45.18
C LEU A 10 14.49 -6.21 44.48
N GLU A 11 15.13 -5.29 45.22
CA GLU A 11 15.75 -4.08 44.66
C GLU A 11 16.92 -4.44 43.74
N ASP A 12 17.80 -5.35 44.19
CA ASP A 12 18.96 -5.80 43.40
C ASP A 12 18.53 -6.55 42.11
N GLU A 13 17.47 -7.36 42.18
CA GLU A 13 16.94 -8.06 40.99
C GLU A 13 16.19 -7.10 40.04
N ALA A 14 15.56 -6.03 40.56
CA ALA A 14 14.95 -4.98 39.75
C ALA A 14 15.99 -4.14 39.00
N ASP A 15 17.10 -3.76 39.66
CA ASP A 15 18.21 -3.05 39.04
C ASP A 15 18.88 -3.89 37.95
N ARG A 16 19.06 -5.19 38.21
CA ARG A 16 19.55 -6.16 37.21
C ARG A 16 18.63 -6.30 35.99
N LEU A 17 17.31 -6.20 36.19
CA LEU A 17 16.34 -6.20 35.09
C LEU A 17 16.36 -4.88 34.31
N LEU A 18 16.56 -3.74 34.98
CA LEU A 18 16.74 -2.43 34.35
C LEU A 18 18.00 -2.37 33.48
N GLU A 19 19.12 -2.96 33.94
CA GLU A 19 20.33 -3.09 33.13
C GLU A 19 20.11 -3.95 31.88
N LYS A 20 19.28 -4.99 31.96
CA LYS A 20 18.90 -5.84 30.79
C LYS A 20 17.99 -5.12 29.79
N LEU A 21 17.31 -4.03 30.17
CA LEU A 21 16.48 -3.23 29.27
C LEU A 21 17.30 -2.28 28.37
N GLN A 22 18.47 -1.83 28.82
CA GLN A 22 19.32 -0.92 28.03
C GLN A 22 19.75 -1.51 26.67
N PRO A 23 20.27 -2.76 26.58
CA PRO A 23 20.60 -3.38 25.30
C PRO A 23 19.40 -3.54 24.37
N ILE A 24 18.22 -3.87 24.92
CA ILE A 24 16.97 -4.02 24.16
C ILE A 24 16.53 -2.67 23.59
N LYS A 25 16.57 -1.60 24.40
CA LYS A 25 16.27 -0.24 23.96
C LYS A 25 17.24 0.22 22.87
N LYS A 26 18.54 -0.05 23.03
CA LYS A 26 19.57 0.26 22.01
C LYS A 26 19.32 -0.52 20.71
N LEU A 27 18.92 -1.79 20.79
CA LEU A 27 18.55 -2.59 19.62
C LEU A 27 17.29 -2.07 18.93
N GLN A 28 16.26 -1.71 19.71
CA GLN A 28 15.02 -1.12 19.20
C GLN A 28 15.28 0.21 18.49
N ASP A 29 16.10 1.09 19.08
CA ASP A 29 16.47 2.36 18.49
C ASP A 29 17.30 2.18 17.21
N ASN A 30 18.25 1.24 17.21
CA ASN A 30 19.03 0.90 16.02
C ASN A 30 18.15 0.33 14.90
N LEU A 31 17.22 -0.57 15.23
CA LEU A 31 16.28 -1.14 14.26
C LEU A 31 15.36 -0.05 13.68
N ARG A 32 14.84 0.84 14.53
CA ARG A 32 14.04 1.99 14.11
C ARG A 32 14.81 2.90 13.16
N ARG A 33 16.08 3.20 13.47
CA ARG A 33 16.96 4.00 12.59
C ARG A 33 17.18 3.30 11.24
N ASN A 34 17.52 2.01 11.25
CA ASN A 34 17.77 1.24 10.04
C ASN A 34 16.54 1.15 9.14
N ILE A 35 15.35 0.89 9.71
CA ILE A 35 14.10 0.84 8.94
C ILE A 35 13.78 2.20 8.32
N SER A 36 13.94 3.29 9.08
CA SER A 36 13.73 4.64 8.57
C SER A 36 14.69 4.97 7.42
N GLN A 37 15.96 4.56 7.52
CA GLN A 37 16.96 4.78 6.47
C GLN A 37 16.63 4.00 5.20
N ILE A 38 16.22 2.74 5.32
CA ILE A 38 15.81 1.92 4.18
C ILE A 38 14.57 2.52 3.50
N LYS A 39 13.58 3.00 4.28
CA LYS A 39 12.39 3.66 3.73
C LYS A 39 12.74 4.92 2.94
N GLU A 40 13.69 5.73 3.44
CA GLU A 40 14.17 6.91 2.74
C GLU A 40 14.84 6.54 1.41
N LEU A 41 15.74 5.56 1.40
CA LEU A 41 16.40 5.09 0.17
C LEU A 41 15.40 4.55 -0.86
N ILE A 42 14.35 3.83 -0.41
CA ILE A 42 13.27 3.37 -1.30
C ILE A 42 12.49 4.55 -1.89
N ASN A 43 12.17 5.56 -1.07
CA ASN A 43 11.47 6.74 -1.54
C ASN A 43 12.30 7.55 -2.54
N GLN A 44 13.59 7.72 -2.28
CA GLN A 44 14.53 8.33 -3.23
C GLN A 44 14.51 7.58 -4.57
N ALA A 45 14.69 6.25 -4.55
CA ALA A 45 14.67 5.44 -5.76
C ALA A 45 13.35 5.56 -6.55
N ARG A 46 12.19 5.57 -5.87
CA ARG A 46 10.88 5.75 -6.51
C ARG A 46 10.73 7.14 -7.14
N LYS A 47 11.17 8.19 -6.46
CA LYS A 47 11.07 9.55 -6.98
C LYS A 47 12.03 9.79 -8.15
N GLN A 48 13.21 9.15 -8.15
CA GLN A 48 14.08 9.11 -9.33
C GLN A 48 13.42 8.37 -10.50
N ALA A 49 12.70 7.27 -10.26
CA ALA A 49 11.93 6.62 -11.31
C ALA A 49 10.79 7.51 -11.86
N ASN A 50 10.16 8.33 -11.01
CA ASN A 50 9.13 9.31 -11.43
C ASN A 50 9.71 10.46 -12.27
N SER A 51 11.00 10.79 -12.15
CA SER A 51 11.62 11.89 -12.91
C SER A 51 11.95 11.51 -14.36
N ILE A 52 11.92 10.22 -14.70
CA ILE A 52 12.19 9.72 -16.05
C ILE A 52 11.07 10.16 -17.01
N LYS A 53 11.43 11.02 -17.98
CA LYS A 53 10.51 11.55 -19.01
C LYS A 53 10.40 10.72 -20.28
N VAL A 54 11.23 9.69 -20.41
CA VAL A 54 11.20 8.76 -21.57
C VAL A 54 9.79 8.18 -21.68
N SER A 55 9.15 8.30 -22.83
CA SER A 55 7.83 7.71 -23.05
C SER A 55 7.94 6.20 -23.20
N VAL A 56 6.88 5.47 -22.89
CA VAL A 56 6.89 4.00 -22.90
C VAL A 56 6.26 3.47 -24.17
N SER A 57 7.05 2.70 -24.90
CA SER A 57 6.63 1.94 -26.07
C SER A 57 6.13 0.56 -25.65
N SER A 58 4.95 0.20 -26.16
CA SER A 58 4.31 -1.10 -25.95
C SER A 58 3.89 -1.67 -27.30
N GLY A 59 4.15 -2.97 -27.51
CA GLY A 59 3.61 -3.73 -28.64
C GLY A 59 2.33 -4.50 -28.30
N GLY A 60 1.74 -4.23 -27.12
CA GLY A 60 0.60 -4.96 -26.56
C GLY A 60 0.94 -5.80 -25.33
N ASP A 61 2.23 -5.96 -25.03
CA ASP A 61 2.75 -6.81 -23.96
C ASP A 61 3.31 -6.02 -22.76
N CYS A 62 3.75 -4.77 -22.91
CA CYS A 62 4.26 -3.92 -21.82
C CYS A 62 3.12 -3.40 -20.90
N LEU A 63 2.57 -4.30 -20.11
CA LEU A 63 1.47 -4.02 -19.17
C LEU A 63 2.04 -3.60 -17.81
N ARG A 64 1.53 -2.50 -17.25
CA ARG A 64 2.06 -1.92 -16.01
C ARG A 64 0.93 -1.49 -15.08
N SER A 65 1.05 -1.88 -13.82
CA SER A 65 0.18 -1.40 -12.74
C SER A 65 0.90 -0.39 -11.86
N TYR A 66 0.17 0.61 -11.39
CA TYR A 66 0.64 1.69 -10.52
C TYR A 66 -0.17 1.71 -9.22
N ARG A 67 0.35 2.41 -8.21
CA ARG A 67 -0.44 2.74 -7.02
C ARG A 67 -1.12 4.09 -7.27
N PRO A 68 -2.46 4.16 -7.30
CA PRO A 68 -3.15 5.43 -7.45
C PRO A 68 -2.94 6.28 -6.19
N ASP A 69 -2.58 7.54 -6.36
CA ASP A 69 -2.64 8.56 -5.30
C ASP A 69 -3.94 9.37 -5.48
N ILE A 70 -5.06 8.66 -5.33
CA ILE A 70 -6.42 9.18 -5.54
C ILE A 70 -7.19 9.16 -4.22
N ARG A 71 -8.09 10.13 -4.08
CA ARG A 71 -9.00 10.25 -2.94
C ARG A 71 -10.43 9.93 -3.38
N LYS A 72 -11.28 9.55 -2.42
CA LYS A 72 -12.71 9.39 -2.69
C LYS A 72 -13.23 10.74 -3.19
N GLY A 73 -14.24 10.80 -4.03
CA GLY A 73 -14.74 12.13 -4.39
C GLY A 73 -15.69 12.21 -5.57
N ARG A 74 -16.29 13.39 -5.72
CA ARG A 74 -17.22 13.70 -6.82
C ARG A 74 -16.51 14.21 -8.08
N TYR A 75 -15.25 14.61 -7.98
CA TYR A 75 -14.50 15.20 -9.08
C TYR A 75 -13.20 14.44 -9.36
N ASN A 76 -12.88 14.19 -10.63
CA ASN A 76 -11.63 13.54 -11.06
C ASN A 76 -11.14 14.15 -12.39
N THR A 77 -9.82 14.22 -12.61
CA THR A 77 -9.22 14.57 -13.91
C THR A 77 -8.16 13.57 -14.34
N ILE A 78 -8.13 13.28 -15.63
CA ILE A 78 -7.16 12.42 -16.28
C ILE A 78 -6.58 13.17 -17.47
N ILE A 79 -5.25 13.27 -17.52
CA ILE A 79 -4.54 13.85 -18.66
C ILE A 79 -3.52 12.81 -19.13
N LEU A 80 -3.54 12.44 -20.40
CA LEU A 80 -2.56 11.50 -20.95
C LEU A 80 -2.10 11.92 -22.34
N HIS A 81 -0.81 11.68 -22.61
CA HIS A 81 -0.22 11.87 -23.92
C HIS A 81 -0.08 10.51 -24.62
N VAL A 82 -0.56 10.40 -25.85
CA VAL A 82 -0.54 9.14 -26.59
C VAL A 82 -0.17 9.36 -28.05
N LYS A 83 0.58 8.40 -28.61
CA LYS A 83 0.90 8.28 -30.03
C LYS A 83 0.72 6.82 -30.44
N THR A 84 -0.18 6.54 -31.37
CA THR A 84 -0.49 5.16 -31.79
C THR A 84 -0.92 5.10 -33.25
N THR A 85 -0.72 3.94 -33.88
CA THR A 85 -1.29 3.58 -35.19
C THR A 85 -2.38 2.50 -35.07
N SER A 86 -2.60 1.97 -33.87
CA SER A 86 -3.65 0.98 -33.62
C SER A 86 -5.00 1.68 -33.40
N PRO A 87 -6.09 1.24 -34.06
CA PRO A 87 -7.40 1.84 -33.90
C PRO A 87 -8.08 1.47 -32.57
N ASP A 88 -7.70 0.35 -31.96
CA ASP A 88 -8.28 -0.16 -30.71
C ASP A 88 -7.20 -0.26 -29.63
N ASN A 89 -7.40 0.40 -28.48
CA ASN A 89 -6.42 0.44 -27.39
C ASN A 89 -7.08 0.72 -26.04
N LEU A 90 -6.56 0.14 -24.96
CA LEU A 90 -6.88 0.58 -23.60
C LEU A 90 -5.80 1.54 -23.10
N LEU A 91 -6.15 2.82 -22.95
CA LEU A 91 -5.18 3.87 -22.62
C LEU A 91 -5.01 4.03 -21.10
N PHE A 92 -6.10 4.02 -20.37
CA PHE A 92 -6.13 4.23 -18.93
C PHE A 92 -7.23 3.38 -18.30
N TYR A 93 -6.95 2.78 -17.13
CA TYR A 93 -7.97 2.12 -16.33
C TYR A 93 -7.65 2.29 -14.84
N LEU A 94 -8.61 2.77 -14.07
CA LEU A 94 -8.59 2.82 -12.60
C LEU A 94 -9.79 2.04 -12.09
N GLY A 95 -9.57 1.11 -11.17
CA GLY A 95 -10.66 0.41 -10.48
C GLY A 95 -10.19 -0.19 -9.15
N SER A 96 -11.13 -0.79 -8.42
CA SER A 96 -10.86 -1.56 -7.22
C SER A 96 -11.31 -3.02 -7.39
N ALA A 97 -10.78 -3.91 -6.54
CA ALA A 97 -11.32 -5.26 -6.39
C ALA A 97 -12.54 -5.30 -5.45
N LYS A 98 -12.76 -4.22 -4.67
CA LYS A 98 -13.82 -4.12 -3.66
C LYS A 98 -15.06 -3.37 -4.17
N TYR A 99 -14.86 -2.42 -5.08
CA TYR A 99 -15.90 -1.55 -5.60
C TYR A 99 -16.04 -1.76 -7.10
N VAL A 100 -17.28 -1.68 -7.58
CA VAL A 100 -17.60 -1.73 -9.02
C VAL A 100 -17.17 -0.44 -9.75
N ASP A 101 -16.93 0.62 -8.98
CA ASP A 101 -16.47 1.93 -9.42
C ASP A 101 -15.19 1.87 -10.25
N PHE A 102 -15.20 2.55 -11.39
CA PHE A 102 -14.04 2.63 -12.27
C PHE A 102 -14.02 3.91 -13.11
N LEU A 103 -12.83 4.25 -13.59
CA LEU A 103 -12.59 5.23 -14.66
C LEU A 103 -11.77 4.57 -15.77
N ALA A 104 -12.14 4.75 -17.03
CA ALA A 104 -11.41 4.19 -18.15
C ALA A 104 -11.37 5.12 -19.37
N LEU A 105 -10.24 5.12 -20.08
CA LEU A 105 -10.11 5.69 -21.41
C LEU A 105 -9.74 4.58 -22.39
N GLU A 106 -10.59 4.33 -23.38
CA GLU A 106 -10.32 3.39 -24.46
C GLU A 106 -10.44 4.04 -25.83
N MET A 107 -9.71 3.50 -26.80
CA MET A 107 -9.88 3.78 -28.21
C MET A 107 -10.65 2.65 -28.86
N ARG A 108 -11.64 3.00 -29.69
CA ARG A 108 -12.35 2.06 -30.55
C ARG A 108 -12.51 2.64 -31.94
N LYS A 109 -12.12 1.88 -32.97
CA LYS A 109 -12.15 2.35 -34.37
C LYS A 109 -11.47 3.72 -34.54
N GLY A 110 -10.40 3.95 -33.78
CA GLY A 110 -9.64 5.19 -33.79
C GLY A 110 -10.18 6.34 -32.93
N LYS A 111 -11.42 6.27 -32.44
CA LYS A 111 -12.03 7.29 -31.60
C LYS A 111 -11.84 7.00 -30.12
N VAL A 112 -11.72 8.03 -29.30
CA VAL A 112 -11.54 7.88 -27.85
C VAL A 112 -12.88 7.92 -27.13
N ASN A 113 -13.06 6.99 -26.20
CA ASN A 113 -14.18 6.90 -25.29
C ASN A 113 -13.69 7.09 -23.85
N PHE A 114 -14.36 7.96 -23.11
CA PHE A 114 -14.26 8.03 -21.65
C PHE A 114 -15.45 7.31 -21.02
N LEU A 115 -15.16 6.35 -20.14
CA LEU A 115 -16.14 5.55 -19.43
C LEU A 115 -15.92 5.67 -17.93
N TRP A 116 -17.01 5.71 -17.17
CA TRP A 116 -16.96 5.69 -15.72
C TRP A 116 -18.18 4.99 -15.14
N ASP A 117 -18.01 4.37 -13.97
CA ASP A 117 -19.10 3.92 -13.10
C ASP A 117 -18.77 4.38 -11.69
N VAL A 118 -19.79 4.90 -11.00
CA VAL A 118 -19.72 5.39 -9.61
C VAL A 118 -20.76 4.67 -8.73
N GLY A 119 -21.13 3.45 -9.11
CA GLY A 119 -22.06 2.58 -8.39
C GLY A 119 -23.49 2.55 -8.96
N SER A 120 -23.81 3.37 -9.97
CA SER A 120 -25.16 3.48 -10.57
C SER A 120 -25.22 3.05 -12.03
N GLY A 121 -24.15 2.48 -12.56
CA GLY A 121 -24.04 2.09 -13.95
C GLY A 121 -23.14 3.02 -14.76
N VAL A 122 -22.86 2.57 -15.98
CA VAL A 122 -21.76 3.12 -16.78
C VAL A 122 -22.19 4.37 -17.54
N GLY A 123 -21.54 5.49 -17.25
CA GLY A 123 -21.49 6.66 -18.12
C GLY A 123 -20.47 6.47 -19.25
N ARG A 124 -20.78 6.99 -20.44
CA ARG A 124 -19.90 6.94 -21.62
C ARG A 124 -20.00 8.22 -22.42
N VAL A 125 -18.86 8.76 -22.82
CA VAL A 125 -18.75 9.83 -23.82
C VAL A 125 -17.70 9.45 -24.86
N GLU A 126 -18.09 9.46 -26.14
CA GLU A 126 -17.19 9.30 -27.29
C GLU A 126 -16.80 10.70 -27.79
N TYR A 127 -15.51 10.93 -28.06
CA TYR A 127 -15.09 12.16 -28.72
C TYR A 127 -15.38 12.08 -30.23
N PRO A 128 -16.28 12.90 -30.80
CA PRO A 128 -16.79 12.67 -32.14
C PRO A 128 -15.90 13.25 -33.26
N HIS A 129 -15.05 14.22 -32.95
CA HIS A 129 -14.42 15.08 -33.98
C HIS A 129 -13.07 14.57 -34.50
N LEU A 130 -12.45 13.60 -33.83
CA LEU A 130 -11.09 13.18 -34.14
C LEU A 130 -10.87 11.69 -33.93
N THR A 131 -10.17 11.08 -34.89
CA THR A 131 -9.55 9.77 -34.74
C THR A 131 -8.05 9.94 -34.56
N ILE A 132 -7.46 9.28 -33.57
CA ILE A 132 -6.07 9.55 -33.11
C ILE A 132 -5.08 8.41 -33.37
N HIS A 133 -5.39 7.52 -34.32
CA HIS A 133 -4.54 6.39 -34.73
C HIS A 133 -3.66 6.75 -35.95
N ASP A 134 -3.32 8.03 -36.10
CA ASP A 134 -2.58 8.60 -37.23
C ASP A 134 -1.06 8.56 -37.03
N GLY A 135 -0.60 8.00 -35.91
CA GLY A 135 0.82 7.97 -35.56
C GLY A 135 1.38 9.32 -35.11
N ASN A 136 0.55 10.31 -34.74
CA ASN A 136 0.99 11.60 -34.18
C ASN A 136 0.69 11.70 -32.67
N TRP A 137 1.37 12.62 -31.98
CA TRP A 137 1.11 12.88 -30.55
C TRP A 137 -0.22 13.60 -30.33
N HIS A 138 -1.02 13.06 -29.41
CA HIS A 138 -2.28 13.62 -28.96
C HIS A 138 -2.29 13.73 -27.43
N ARG A 139 -2.86 14.81 -26.91
CA ARG A 139 -3.14 15.00 -25.48
C ARG A 139 -4.62 14.85 -25.24
N ILE A 140 -5.00 13.88 -24.42
CA ILE A 140 -6.38 13.61 -24.04
C ILE A 140 -6.58 14.16 -22.64
N GLU A 141 -7.60 15.00 -22.47
CA GLU A 141 -8.06 15.50 -21.18
C GLU A 141 -9.48 14.94 -20.94
N ALA A 142 -9.68 14.22 -19.85
CA ALA A 142 -10.97 13.76 -19.40
C ALA A 142 -11.23 14.22 -17.96
N SER A 143 -12.46 14.62 -17.67
CA SER A 143 -12.86 15.01 -16.32
C SER A 143 -14.22 14.44 -15.99
N ARG A 144 -14.43 14.11 -14.72
CA ARG A 144 -15.73 13.70 -14.18
C ARG A 144 -16.15 14.65 -13.08
N ASN A 145 -17.39 15.11 -13.11
CA ASN A 145 -18.03 15.86 -12.05
C ASN A 145 -19.41 15.24 -11.73
N GLY A 146 -19.47 14.52 -10.60
CA GLY A 146 -20.64 13.75 -10.21
C GLY A 146 -20.99 12.72 -11.29
N LEU A 147 -22.16 12.91 -11.91
CA LEU A 147 -22.61 12.06 -13.02
C LEU A 147 -22.02 12.46 -14.38
N ASN A 148 -21.57 13.71 -14.53
CA ASN A 148 -21.17 14.27 -15.83
C ASN A 148 -19.70 13.97 -16.11
N GLY A 149 -19.42 13.29 -17.23
CA GLY A 149 -18.07 13.08 -17.74
C GLY A 149 -17.86 13.87 -19.02
N THR A 150 -16.72 14.56 -19.10
CA THR A 150 -16.31 15.40 -20.23
C THR A 150 -14.97 14.92 -20.79
N ILE A 151 -14.80 14.98 -22.12
CA ILE A 151 -13.55 14.63 -22.81
C ILE A 151 -13.19 15.67 -23.89
N SER A 152 -11.91 16.02 -23.96
CA SER A 152 -11.30 16.91 -24.95
C SER A 152 -9.99 16.31 -25.47
N ILE A 153 -9.68 16.49 -26.75
CA ILE A 153 -8.48 15.93 -27.38
C ILE A 153 -7.73 16.99 -28.17
N TYR A 154 -6.47 17.21 -27.82
CA TYR A 154 -5.60 18.19 -28.46
C TYR A 154 -4.58 17.46 -29.35
N PRO A 155 -4.63 17.63 -30.67
CA PRO A 155 -3.54 17.20 -31.55
C PRO A 155 -2.30 18.08 -31.30
N LEU A 156 -1.20 17.45 -30.89
CA LEU A 156 0.06 18.14 -30.60
C LEU A 156 0.97 18.23 -31.83
N GLU A 157 0.79 17.30 -32.78
CA GLU A 157 1.57 17.18 -34.01
C GLU A 157 0.65 16.86 -35.20
N GLY A 158 1.19 16.94 -36.42
CA GLY A 158 0.47 16.63 -37.67
C GLY A 158 -0.32 17.80 -38.25
N THR A 159 -1.11 17.54 -39.28
CA THR A 159 -1.84 18.57 -40.05
C THR A 159 -2.95 19.27 -39.26
N LYS A 160 -3.35 18.69 -38.12
CA LYS A 160 -4.37 19.23 -37.22
C LYS A 160 -3.77 19.90 -35.98
N ALA A 161 -2.45 19.99 -35.86
CA ALA A 161 -1.79 20.63 -34.73
C ALA A 161 -2.28 22.08 -34.56
N GLY A 162 -2.60 22.47 -33.32
CA GLY A 162 -3.14 23.80 -33.00
C GLY A 162 -4.67 23.93 -33.11
N MET A 163 -5.39 22.88 -33.48
CA MET A 163 -6.84 22.83 -33.36
C MET A 163 -7.26 22.96 -31.89
N MET A 164 -8.17 23.90 -31.60
CA MET A 164 -8.82 24.00 -30.29
C MET A 164 -9.96 22.99 -30.21
N PRO A 165 -9.95 22.04 -29.26
CA PRO A 165 -11.00 21.03 -29.17
C PRO A 165 -12.29 21.61 -28.60
N THR A 166 -13.41 21.15 -29.16
CA THR A 166 -14.73 21.29 -28.52
C THR A 166 -14.92 20.14 -27.54
N PRO A 167 -15.17 20.39 -26.25
CA PRO A 167 -15.43 19.33 -25.27
C PRO A 167 -16.70 18.56 -25.61
N ALA A 168 -16.67 17.24 -25.45
CA ALA A 168 -17.86 16.39 -25.50
C ALA A 168 -18.21 15.94 -24.08
N SER A 169 -19.49 15.92 -23.72
CA SER A 169 -19.95 15.53 -22.38
C SER A 169 -21.13 14.57 -22.42
N SER A 170 -21.27 13.77 -21.36
CA SER A 170 -22.37 12.81 -21.16
C SER A 170 -22.56 12.52 -19.68
N ASN A 171 -23.71 11.97 -19.29
CA ASN A 171 -24.01 11.63 -17.90
C ASN A 171 -24.10 10.11 -17.70
N SER A 172 -23.60 9.61 -16.56
CA SER A 172 -23.94 8.28 -16.04
C SER A 172 -25.38 8.20 -15.52
N PRO A 173 -25.97 6.99 -15.38
CA PRO A 173 -27.31 6.83 -14.83
C PRO A 173 -27.44 7.32 -13.37
N THR A 174 -28.66 7.60 -12.91
CA THR A 174 -28.93 8.32 -11.64
C THR A 174 -28.88 7.41 -10.40
N ALA A 175 -28.01 7.71 -9.43
CA ALA A 175 -28.23 7.58 -7.98
C ALA A 175 -27.01 8.01 -7.16
N PHE A 176 -25.81 7.55 -7.53
CA PHE A 176 -24.55 7.83 -6.83
C PHE A 176 -23.67 8.79 -7.61
N THR A 177 -22.86 9.58 -6.92
CA THR A 177 -22.03 10.63 -7.55
C THR A 177 -20.58 10.62 -7.10
N ILE A 178 -20.27 9.83 -6.09
CA ILE A 178 -18.95 9.70 -5.51
C ILE A 178 -18.26 8.46 -6.08
N LEU A 179 -17.03 8.61 -6.56
CA LEU A 179 -16.18 7.48 -6.94
C LEU A 179 -15.57 6.89 -5.67
N ASP A 180 -15.96 5.66 -5.35
CA ASP A 180 -15.41 4.89 -4.24
C ASP A 180 -14.12 4.16 -4.68
N VAL A 181 -13.00 4.57 -4.08
CA VAL A 181 -11.69 3.97 -4.32
C VAL A 181 -11.05 3.62 -2.97
N ASP A 182 -10.39 2.46 -2.89
CA ASP A 182 -9.60 2.06 -1.71
C ASP A 182 -8.10 2.10 -1.97
N GLN A 183 -7.33 1.85 -0.91
CA GLN A 183 -5.86 1.85 -0.93
C GLN A 183 -5.24 0.69 -1.73
N ASN A 184 -6.05 -0.33 -2.08
CA ASN A 184 -5.66 -1.47 -2.90
C ASN A 184 -6.09 -1.32 -4.36
N ALA A 185 -6.75 -0.21 -4.71
CA ALA A 185 -7.12 0.10 -6.08
C ALA A 185 -5.91 0.01 -7.01
N TYR A 186 -6.18 -0.47 -8.22
CA TYR A 186 -5.18 -0.67 -9.24
C TYR A 186 -5.38 0.35 -10.35
N LEU A 187 -4.27 0.95 -10.74
CA LEU A 187 -4.19 1.94 -11.80
C LEU A 187 -3.34 1.37 -12.92
N PHE A 188 -3.85 1.43 -14.15
CA PHE A 188 -3.22 0.92 -15.35
C PHE A 188 -3.11 2.03 -16.39
N VAL A 189 -1.95 2.11 -17.04
CA VAL A 189 -1.70 3.08 -18.12
C VAL A 189 -1.06 2.33 -19.29
N GLY A 190 -1.80 2.20 -20.38
CA GLY A 190 -1.42 1.42 -21.56
C GLY A 190 -1.63 -0.09 -21.39
N GLY A 191 -2.90 -0.51 -21.24
CA GLY A 191 -3.30 -1.91 -21.11
C GLY A 191 -3.46 -2.42 -19.67
N ILE A 192 -4.13 -3.57 -19.51
CA ILE A 192 -4.46 -4.19 -18.22
C ILE A 192 -4.00 -5.66 -18.17
N PHE A 193 -3.60 -6.14 -17.00
CA PHE A 193 -3.23 -7.55 -16.81
C PHE A 193 -4.42 -8.49 -17.06
N GLY A 194 -4.18 -9.62 -17.72
CA GLY A 194 -5.23 -10.60 -18.02
C GLY A 194 -5.88 -11.25 -16.79
N ILE A 195 -5.20 -11.21 -15.63
CA ILE A 195 -5.69 -11.74 -14.35
C ILE A 195 -6.66 -10.78 -13.62
N ILE A 196 -6.81 -9.53 -14.06
CA ILE A 196 -7.66 -8.54 -13.40
C ILE A 196 -8.99 -8.42 -14.16
N LYS A 197 -10.10 -8.60 -13.44
CA LYS A 197 -11.46 -8.43 -13.98
C LYS A 197 -11.70 -6.94 -14.27
N LYS A 198 -11.68 -6.56 -15.55
CA LYS A 198 -12.11 -5.22 -16.00
C LYS A 198 -13.63 -5.12 -16.08
N ALA A 199 -14.15 -3.90 -15.98
CA ALA A 199 -15.55 -3.63 -16.23
C ALA A 199 -15.98 -4.10 -17.63
N GLU A 200 -17.13 -4.76 -17.73
CA GLU A 200 -17.64 -5.35 -18.98
C GLU A 200 -17.83 -4.31 -20.10
N ALA A 201 -18.07 -3.05 -19.72
CA ALA A 201 -18.20 -1.94 -20.65
C ALA A 201 -16.90 -1.58 -21.38
N VAL A 202 -15.74 -1.94 -20.83
CA VAL A 202 -14.42 -1.70 -21.43
C VAL A 202 -14.06 -2.88 -22.31
N ARG A 203 -13.99 -2.67 -23.63
CA ARG A 203 -13.84 -3.77 -24.60
C ARG A 203 -12.37 -4.06 -24.92
N THR A 204 -11.52 -3.06 -24.86
CA THR A 204 -10.08 -3.19 -25.12
C THR A 204 -9.29 -3.60 -23.86
N SER A 205 -8.11 -4.20 -24.02
CA SER A 205 -7.27 -4.64 -22.89
C SER A 205 -5.77 -4.38 -23.07
N THR A 206 -5.32 -4.15 -24.29
CA THR A 206 -3.91 -3.91 -24.61
C THR A 206 -3.72 -2.52 -25.18
N PHE A 207 -2.48 -2.06 -25.19
CA PHE A 207 -2.08 -0.81 -25.84
C PHE A 207 -0.87 -1.09 -26.74
N SER A 208 -0.95 -0.64 -27.98
CA SER A 208 0.15 -0.65 -28.94
C SER A 208 0.48 0.78 -29.36
N GLY A 209 1.71 1.22 -29.14
CA GLY A 209 2.17 2.58 -29.43
C GLY A 209 3.05 3.15 -28.33
N CYS A 210 3.10 4.49 -28.27
CA CYS A 210 3.86 5.28 -27.32
C CYS A 210 2.96 6.01 -26.34
N MET A 211 3.16 5.73 -25.05
CA MET A 211 2.49 6.40 -23.95
C MET A 211 3.44 7.41 -23.30
N GLY A 212 3.04 8.68 -23.31
CA GLY A 212 3.76 9.79 -22.73
C GLY A 212 3.31 10.14 -21.32
N GLU A 213 3.56 11.38 -20.90
CA GLU A 213 3.19 11.81 -19.56
C GLU A 213 1.70 11.61 -19.27
N THR A 214 1.42 11.14 -18.05
CA THR A 214 0.07 10.82 -17.59
C THR A 214 -0.11 11.38 -16.19
N PHE A 215 -1.21 12.09 -15.99
CA PHE A 215 -1.59 12.75 -14.74
C PHE A 215 -2.98 12.28 -14.32
N LEU A 216 -3.15 12.12 -13.01
CA LEU A 216 -4.42 11.85 -12.34
C LEU A 216 -4.60 12.89 -11.24
N ASP A 217 -5.68 13.66 -11.28
CA ASP A 217 -5.98 14.75 -10.34
C ASP A 217 -4.80 15.74 -10.18
N GLY A 218 -4.15 16.08 -11.30
CA GLY A 218 -2.98 16.96 -11.34
C GLY A 218 -1.66 16.31 -10.89
N LYS A 219 -1.67 15.08 -10.38
CA LYS A 219 -0.45 14.39 -9.94
C LYS A 219 0.14 13.51 -11.06
N PRO A 220 1.45 13.60 -11.34
CA PRO A 220 2.09 12.73 -12.33
C PRO A 220 2.20 11.28 -11.83
N ILE A 221 1.84 10.31 -12.66
CA ILE A 221 1.89 8.88 -12.30
C ILE A 221 3.32 8.34 -12.27
N GLY A 222 4.21 8.84 -13.14
CA GLY A 222 5.57 8.32 -13.31
C GLY A 222 5.59 6.94 -13.96
N LEU A 223 5.58 6.91 -15.30
CA LEU A 223 5.40 5.66 -16.07
C LEU A 223 6.44 4.56 -15.79
N TRP A 224 7.63 4.91 -15.29
CA TRP A 224 8.72 3.99 -14.94
C TRP A 224 8.73 3.57 -13.47
N ASN A 225 7.91 4.19 -12.62
CA ASN A 225 7.72 3.83 -11.21
C ASN A 225 6.51 2.90 -11.04
N TYR A 226 6.46 1.83 -11.83
CA TYR A 226 5.39 0.85 -11.76
C TYR A 226 5.52 -0.05 -10.53
N ARG A 227 4.38 -0.52 -10.01
CA ARG A 227 4.31 -1.51 -8.91
C ARG A 227 4.58 -2.92 -9.39
N LYS A 228 4.05 -3.28 -10.56
CA LYS A 228 4.18 -4.58 -11.22
C LYS A 228 4.21 -4.36 -12.73
N ARG A 229 4.94 -5.21 -13.45
CA ARG A 229 5.04 -5.27 -14.90
C ARG A 229 4.82 -6.69 -15.38
N GLU A 230 4.14 -6.85 -16.51
CA GLU A 230 4.09 -8.06 -17.34
C GLU A 230 4.52 -7.67 -18.76
N GLY A 231 5.23 -8.57 -19.47
CA GLY A 231 5.80 -8.34 -20.80
C GLY A 231 6.86 -7.24 -20.88
N ASP A 232 7.53 -7.12 -22.03
CA ASP A 232 8.75 -6.31 -22.16
C ASP A 232 8.49 -4.86 -22.61
N CYS A 233 9.06 -3.93 -21.86
CA CYS A 233 8.86 -2.49 -22.08
C CYS A 233 10.06 -1.85 -22.75
N LYS A 234 9.81 -1.00 -23.73
CA LYS A 234 10.85 -0.21 -24.41
C LYS A 234 10.59 1.28 -24.23
N GLY A 235 11.63 2.09 -24.37
CA GLY A 235 11.48 3.55 -24.46
C GLY A 235 11.11 3.99 -25.87
N CYS A 236 10.42 5.11 -25.99
CA CYS A 236 10.31 5.86 -27.24
C CYS A 236 10.41 7.37 -27.00
N VAL A 237 10.27 8.14 -28.08
CA VAL A 237 10.41 9.60 -28.09
C VAL A 237 9.61 10.25 -26.98
N VAL A 238 10.19 11.25 -26.31
CA VAL A 238 9.51 12.00 -25.24
C VAL A 238 8.33 12.75 -25.85
N SER A 239 7.16 12.70 -25.19
CA SER A 239 6.00 13.47 -25.64
C SER A 239 6.30 14.99 -25.59
N PRO A 240 5.77 15.79 -26.53
CA PRO A 240 5.96 17.24 -26.52
C PRO A 240 5.58 17.86 -25.17
N GLN A 241 6.50 18.63 -24.59
CA GLN A 241 6.29 19.34 -23.33
C GLN A 241 6.06 20.82 -23.58
N ARG A 242 5.29 21.49 -22.69
CA ARG A 242 5.31 22.95 -22.63
C ARG A 242 6.73 23.41 -22.30
N THR A 243 7.19 24.49 -22.93
CA THR A 243 8.49 25.10 -22.64
C THR A 243 8.48 25.70 -21.24
N ILE A 244 8.75 24.88 -20.24
CA ILE A 244 8.93 25.31 -18.85
C ILE A 244 10.32 25.92 -18.73
N GLY A 245 10.39 27.16 -18.21
CA GLY A 245 11.64 27.91 -18.05
C GLY A 245 12.76 27.08 -17.42
N GLU A 246 13.94 27.14 -18.03
CA GLU A 246 15.14 26.44 -17.55
C GLU A 246 15.43 26.78 -16.08
N GLY A 247 15.87 25.79 -15.30
CA GLY A 247 16.25 25.98 -13.90
C GLY A 247 15.11 26.15 -12.87
N THR A 248 13.83 26.11 -13.28
CA THR A 248 12.69 26.14 -12.34
C THR A 248 12.36 24.74 -11.84
N VAL A 249 12.28 24.59 -10.52
CA VAL A 249 11.95 23.33 -9.85
C VAL A 249 10.83 23.50 -8.83
N GLN A 250 10.01 22.47 -8.67
CA GLN A 250 8.96 22.39 -7.67
C GLN A 250 9.30 21.33 -6.64
N LEU A 251 9.19 21.72 -5.37
CA LEU A 251 9.25 20.83 -4.23
C LEU A 251 7.84 20.48 -3.75
N ASP A 252 7.62 19.20 -3.46
CA ASP A 252 6.31 18.63 -3.09
C ASP A 252 5.93 18.82 -1.62
N GLY A 253 6.82 19.32 -0.76
CA GLY A 253 6.62 19.43 0.68
C GLY A 253 6.93 18.17 1.48
N GLU A 254 7.43 17.12 0.82
CA GLU A 254 7.94 15.90 1.46
C GLU A 254 9.43 15.69 1.18
N GLY A 255 10.01 16.51 0.32
CA GLY A 255 11.36 16.40 -0.21
C GLY A 255 12.45 17.28 0.41
N TYR A 256 13.63 17.21 -0.20
CA TYR A 256 14.75 18.13 -0.04
C TYR A 256 15.70 17.95 -1.24
N ALA A 257 16.60 18.89 -1.48
CA ALA A 257 17.75 18.71 -2.38
C ALA A 257 19.03 19.08 -1.64
N ALA A 258 20.08 18.28 -1.78
CA ALA A 258 21.39 18.56 -1.22
C ALA A 258 22.39 18.84 -2.35
N VAL A 259 23.18 19.89 -2.23
CA VAL A 259 24.25 20.25 -3.17
C VAL A 259 25.57 20.41 -2.43
N GLY A 260 26.69 20.26 -3.14
CA GLY A 260 28.02 20.49 -2.57
C GLY A 260 28.25 21.97 -2.25
N ARG A 261 29.27 22.26 -1.43
CA ARG A 261 29.76 23.63 -1.21
C ARG A 261 30.38 24.19 -2.50
N PRO A 262 30.21 25.50 -2.82
CA PRO A 262 30.95 26.15 -3.91
C PRO A 262 32.47 25.96 -3.80
N THR A 263 33.17 25.66 -4.89
CA THR A 263 34.64 25.45 -4.88
C THR A 263 35.38 26.63 -4.26
N ARG A 264 35.00 27.86 -4.65
CA ARG A 264 35.51 29.11 -4.07
C ARG A 264 34.63 29.53 -2.90
N TRP A 265 34.99 29.11 -1.69
CA TRP A 265 34.28 29.49 -0.45
C TRP A 265 35.10 30.47 0.38
N ASN A 266 34.50 31.61 0.73
CA ASN A 266 35.08 32.58 1.64
C ASN A 266 34.33 32.49 2.99
N PRO A 267 34.98 32.04 4.08
CA PRO A 267 34.32 31.95 5.39
C PRO A 267 33.79 33.29 5.91
N ASN A 268 34.34 34.42 5.48
CA ASN A 268 33.92 35.75 5.96
C ASN A 268 32.83 36.40 5.11
N VAL A 269 32.54 35.90 3.91
CA VAL A 269 31.58 36.53 2.99
C VAL A 269 30.69 35.47 2.36
N SER A 270 29.38 35.68 2.40
CA SER A 270 28.41 34.77 1.79
C SER A 270 27.34 35.55 1.04
N THR A 271 27.09 35.21 -0.22
CA THR A 271 25.97 35.75 -1.00
C THR A 271 25.09 34.61 -1.46
N ILE A 272 23.82 34.63 -1.11
CA ILE A 272 22.84 33.59 -1.49
C ILE A 272 21.70 34.30 -2.19
N THR A 273 21.36 33.85 -3.39
CA THR A 273 20.20 34.37 -4.13
C THR A 273 19.38 33.22 -4.69
N PHE A 274 18.07 33.35 -4.62
CA PHE A 274 17.12 32.49 -5.32
C PHE A 274 15.77 33.16 -5.37
N LYS A 275 14.92 32.73 -6.30
CA LYS A 275 13.51 33.10 -6.35
C LYS A 275 12.66 31.97 -5.81
N PHE A 276 11.64 32.30 -5.01
CA PHE A 276 10.72 31.32 -4.44
C PHE A 276 9.26 31.74 -4.64
N ARG A 277 8.37 30.75 -4.73
CA ARG A 277 6.90 30.93 -4.83
C ARG A 277 6.22 29.82 -4.02
N THR A 278 5.41 30.15 -3.02
CA THR A 278 4.82 29.16 -2.09
C THR A 278 3.58 29.69 -1.39
N PHE A 279 2.77 28.79 -0.84
CA PHE A 279 1.74 29.07 0.16
C PHE A 279 2.12 28.63 1.58
N SER A 280 3.22 27.88 1.75
CA SER A 280 3.61 27.31 3.03
C SER A 280 3.87 28.37 4.08
N SER A 281 3.25 28.21 5.26
CA SER A 281 3.43 29.15 6.37
C SER A 281 4.67 28.82 7.20
N GLU A 282 5.04 27.55 7.31
CA GLU A 282 6.22 27.07 8.04
C GLU A 282 7.03 26.14 7.13
N ALA A 283 8.25 26.53 6.74
CA ALA A 283 9.06 25.73 5.84
C ALA A 283 10.54 26.11 5.85
N LEU A 284 11.43 25.13 5.66
CA LEU A 284 12.85 25.37 5.45
C LEU A 284 13.15 25.63 3.97
N LEU A 285 13.69 26.80 3.64
CA LEU A 285 14.12 27.14 2.27
C LEU A 285 15.55 26.66 2.00
N MET A 286 16.48 26.93 2.93
CA MET A 286 17.88 26.57 2.80
C MET A 286 18.52 26.30 4.17
N TYR A 287 19.41 25.30 4.26
CA TYR A 287 20.20 25.01 5.44
C TYR A 287 21.62 24.55 5.11
N LEU A 288 22.60 25.00 5.88
CA LEU A 288 23.95 24.46 5.91
C LEU A 288 24.48 24.50 7.34
N ALA A 289 25.34 23.53 7.67
CA ALA A 289 26.02 23.49 8.96
C ALA A 289 27.35 22.75 8.87
N THR A 290 28.24 23.05 9.82
CA THR A 290 29.43 22.24 10.06
C THR A 290 29.05 20.92 10.73
N GLU A 291 29.92 19.92 10.60
CA GLU A 291 29.72 18.58 11.15
C GLU A 291 29.62 18.57 12.69
N ASP A 292 30.32 19.49 13.36
CA ASP A 292 30.23 19.72 14.80
C ASP A 292 29.06 20.64 15.21
N MET A 293 28.25 21.07 14.24
CA MET A 293 27.11 21.98 14.39
C MET A 293 27.45 23.38 14.93
N LYS A 294 28.73 23.72 15.12
CA LYS A 294 29.10 25.03 15.68
C LYS A 294 28.70 26.18 14.77
N ASP A 295 29.02 26.06 13.48
CA ASP A 295 28.65 27.07 12.50
C ASP A 295 27.45 26.57 11.69
N PHE A 296 26.42 27.39 11.54
CA PHE A 296 25.29 27.06 10.68
C PHE A 296 24.62 28.31 10.11
N MET A 297 23.86 28.12 9.05
CA MET A 297 23.00 29.14 8.47
C MET A 297 21.71 28.50 7.95
N SER A 298 20.59 29.16 8.20
CA SER A 298 19.27 28.76 7.76
C SER A 298 18.48 29.95 7.23
N LEU A 299 17.76 29.71 6.13
CA LEU A 299 16.70 30.57 5.61
C LEU A 299 15.41 29.76 5.68
N GLU A 300 14.42 30.27 6.40
CA GLU A 300 13.16 29.58 6.66
C GLU A 300 11.98 30.54 6.57
N LEU A 301 10.78 29.97 6.42
CA LEU A 301 9.51 30.65 6.56
C LEU A 301 8.94 30.30 7.93
N SER A 302 8.52 31.33 8.68
CA SER A 302 7.80 31.20 9.94
C SER A 302 6.59 32.11 9.91
N GLU A 303 5.39 31.55 10.03
CA GLU A 303 4.12 32.23 9.78
C GLU A 303 4.11 33.00 8.44
N GLY A 304 4.73 32.44 7.40
CA GLY A 304 4.86 33.04 6.07
C GLY A 304 5.88 34.20 5.99
N LYS A 305 6.50 34.59 7.11
CA LYS A 305 7.55 35.60 7.16
C LYS A 305 8.92 34.96 6.91
N VAL A 306 9.82 35.67 6.25
CA VAL A 306 11.19 35.20 6.02
C VAL A 306 11.98 35.36 7.31
N LYS A 307 12.51 34.25 7.82
CA LYS A 307 13.37 34.18 8.99
C LYS A 307 14.75 33.71 8.58
N VAL A 308 15.77 34.37 9.11
CA VAL A 308 17.17 34.01 8.92
C VAL A 308 17.80 33.73 10.27
N ASN A 309 18.49 32.61 10.41
CA ASN A 309 19.31 32.31 11.58
C ASN A 309 20.71 31.89 11.13
N PHE A 310 21.73 32.38 11.81
CA PHE A 310 23.10 31.88 11.62
C PHE A 310 23.92 31.99 12.89
N ASP A 311 24.80 31.02 13.10
CA ASP A 311 25.81 30.97 14.16
C ASP A 311 27.17 30.79 13.49
N LEU A 312 28.17 31.51 13.97
CA LEU A 312 29.54 31.46 13.47
C LEU A 312 30.49 30.80 14.49
N GLY A 313 29.92 30.09 15.49
CA GLY A 313 30.64 29.38 16.54
C GLY A 313 30.65 30.09 17.91
N SER A 314 29.96 31.23 18.04
CA SER A 314 29.91 32.02 19.28
C SER A 314 28.53 32.56 19.64
N GLY A 315 27.48 31.99 19.05
CA GLY A 315 26.08 32.25 19.38
C GLY A 315 25.26 32.74 18.18
N VAL A 316 23.97 32.41 18.21
CA VAL A 316 23.03 32.58 17.09
C VAL A 316 22.62 34.05 16.93
N GLY A 317 22.70 34.55 15.71
CA GLY A 317 22.00 35.76 15.26
C GLY A 317 20.76 35.41 14.45
N ALA A 318 19.65 36.10 14.70
CA ALA A 318 18.39 35.88 14.00
C ALA A 318 17.72 37.19 13.58
N ALA A 319 16.97 37.17 12.48
CA ALA A 319 16.05 38.23 12.09
C ALA A 319 14.80 37.65 11.42
N LEU A 320 13.70 38.39 11.50
CA LEU A 320 12.39 38.04 10.95
C LEU A 320 11.85 39.23 10.16
N SER A 321 11.29 38.96 8.98
CA SER A 321 10.58 39.98 8.19
C SER A 321 9.30 40.45 8.88
N ALA A 322 8.91 41.70 8.66
CA ALA A 322 7.64 42.25 9.09
C ALA A 322 6.49 41.71 8.23
N SER A 323 6.71 41.63 6.90
CA SER A 323 5.69 41.18 5.94
C SER A 323 5.73 39.67 5.71
N ARG A 324 4.57 39.10 5.34
CA ARG A 324 4.44 37.72 4.87
C ARG A 324 4.74 37.65 3.37
N HIS A 325 5.36 36.55 2.94
CA HIS A 325 5.89 36.34 1.58
C HIS A 325 5.41 35.01 0.96
N ASN A 326 4.42 34.36 1.55
CA ASN A 326 3.85 33.08 1.12
C ASN A 326 2.52 33.25 0.35
N ASP A 327 2.39 34.31 -0.44
CA ASP A 327 1.15 34.67 -1.16
C ASP A 327 0.97 33.94 -2.50
N GLY A 328 1.78 32.92 -2.77
CA GLY A 328 1.77 32.23 -4.04
C GLY A 328 2.26 33.07 -5.22
N ARG A 329 2.92 34.22 -5.01
CA ARG A 329 3.60 34.98 -6.07
C ARG A 329 5.11 34.83 -5.98
N TRP A 330 5.82 35.18 -7.05
CA TRP A 330 7.28 35.06 -7.06
C TRP A 330 7.93 36.14 -6.21
N LYS A 331 8.80 35.72 -5.29
CA LYS A 331 9.66 36.58 -4.48
C LYS A 331 11.11 36.32 -4.83
N ALA A 332 11.91 37.35 -5.03
CA ALA A 332 13.36 37.25 -5.15
C ALA A 332 14.01 37.50 -3.79
N LEU A 333 14.76 36.51 -3.29
CA LEU A 333 15.47 36.61 -2.02
C LEU A 333 16.97 36.74 -2.28
N THR A 334 17.58 37.75 -1.67
CA THR A 334 19.03 37.97 -1.68
C THR A 334 19.55 38.14 -0.26
N MET A 335 20.41 37.24 0.19
CA MET A 335 21.14 37.35 1.45
C MET A 335 22.61 37.66 1.17
N SER A 336 23.11 38.74 1.77
CA SER A 336 24.51 39.14 1.73
C SER A 336 25.05 39.24 3.14
N ARG A 337 26.06 38.43 3.47
CA ARG A 337 26.75 38.43 4.76
C ARG A 337 28.19 38.88 4.60
N ASN A 338 28.60 39.82 5.44
CA ASN A 338 29.98 40.25 5.62
C ASN A 338 30.36 40.13 7.11
N LYS A 339 31.27 39.21 7.41
CA LYS A 339 31.65 38.80 8.76
C LYS A 339 30.41 38.48 9.61
N LYS A 340 30.16 39.24 10.67
CA LYS A 340 29.06 39.01 11.61
C LYS A 340 27.72 39.57 11.14
N HIS A 341 27.70 40.45 10.14
CA HIS A 341 26.50 41.16 9.71
C HIS A 341 25.96 40.54 8.44
N ALA A 342 24.67 40.22 8.44
CA ALA A 342 23.93 39.77 7.28
C ALA A 342 22.79 40.74 6.97
N THR A 343 22.58 41.02 5.69
CA THR A 343 21.42 41.73 5.15
C THR A 343 20.66 40.78 4.25
N VAL A 344 19.36 40.64 4.46
CA VAL A 344 18.46 39.89 3.59
C VAL A 344 17.48 40.87 2.96
N ILE A 345 17.33 40.77 1.64
CA ILE A 345 16.43 41.58 0.83
C ILE A 345 15.44 40.62 0.18
N VAL A 346 14.15 40.92 0.31
CA VAL A 346 13.06 40.18 -0.34
C VAL A 346 12.31 41.15 -1.25
N VAL A 347 12.23 40.83 -2.54
CA VAL A 347 11.55 41.66 -3.56
C VAL A 347 10.37 40.90 -4.13
N ASP A 348 9.19 41.51 -4.06
CA ASP A 348 8.02 41.07 -4.83
C ASP A 348 8.25 41.40 -6.32
N ILE A 349 8.35 40.37 -7.17
CA ILE A 349 8.71 40.56 -8.57
C ILE A 349 7.61 41.30 -9.35
N ASP A 350 6.35 41.04 -9.02
CA ASP A 350 5.22 41.62 -9.74
C ASP A 350 4.83 42.98 -9.17
N GLY A 351 4.90 43.13 -7.84
CA GLY A 351 4.54 44.37 -7.14
C GLY A 351 5.68 45.38 -7.01
N GLY A 352 6.94 44.97 -7.21
CA GLY A 352 8.13 45.80 -7.00
C GLY A 352 8.43 46.17 -5.55
N ALA A 353 7.63 45.72 -4.59
CA ALA A 353 7.82 46.00 -3.17
C ALA A 353 9.06 45.28 -2.63
N GLU A 354 9.92 46.03 -1.93
CA GLU A 354 11.15 45.52 -1.34
C GLU A 354 11.08 45.59 0.19
N GLU A 355 11.52 44.53 0.85
CA GLU A 355 11.72 44.49 2.30
C GLU A 355 13.16 44.11 2.64
N ARG A 356 13.76 44.85 3.57
CA ARG A 356 15.14 44.62 4.04
C ARG A 356 15.16 44.28 5.53
N ILE A 357 15.81 43.17 5.87
CA ILE A 357 16.09 42.77 7.25
C ILE A 357 17.59 42.60 7.48
N THR A 358 18.05 42.93 8.69
CA THR A 358 19.46 42.81 9.08
C THR A 358 19.59 41.93 10.31
N ALA A 359 20.55 41.00 10.28
CA ALA A 359 20.86 40.10 11.38
C ALA A 359 22.35 40.18 11.73
N SER A 360 22.69 40.00 13.01
CA SER A 360 24.08 39.96 13.47
C SER A 360 24.31 38.75 14.37
N SER A 361 25.37 37.98 14.13
CA SER A 361 25.75 36.88 15.03
C SER A 361 26.27 37.38 16.37
N GLN A 362 26.08 36.57 17.42
CA GLN A 362 26.56 36.85 18.77
C GLN A 362 28.05 36.45 18.93
N GLY A 363 28.72 37.01 19.93
CA GLY A 363 30.12 36.69 20.26
C GLY A 363 31.19 37.28 19.32
N LEU A 364 32.37 36.68 19.24
CA LEU A 364 33.54 37.24 18.52
C LEU A 364 33.84 36.56 17.17
N ALA A 365 33.24 35.41 16.88
CA ALA A 365 33.55 34.66 15.67
C ALA A 365 32.96 35.31 14.41
N THR A 366 33.69 35.24 13.30
CA THR A 366 33.37 35.95 12.04
C THR A 366 33.26 35.04 10.81
N GLY A 367 33.78 33.81 10.90
CA GLY A 367 33.87 32.86 9.80
C GLY A 367 32.76 31.80 9.86
N LEU A 368 32.22 31.44 8.70
CA LEU A 368 31.35 30.29 8.48
C LEU A 368 32.19 29.17 7.83
N ASN A 369 32.70 28.24 8.65
CA ASN A 369 33.82 27.36 8.28
C ASN A 369 33.36 26.03 7.65
N LEU A 370 32.57 26.11 6.57
CA LEU A 370 32.05 24.96 5.84
C LEU A 370 33.17 24.23 5.07
N ARG A 371 33.34 22.92 5.31
CA ARG A 371 34.31 22.04 4.64
C ARG A 371 33.81 21.59 3.26
N GLU A 372 34.69 21.02 2.45
CA GLU A 372 34.37 20.60 1.07
C GLU A 372 33.35 19.45 0.98
N ASN A 373 33.39 18.51 1.92
CA ASN A 373 32.46 17.38 1.99
C ASN A 373 31.09 17.73 2.60
N GLN A 374 30.91 18.96 3.11
CA GLN A 374 29.68 19.39 3.76
C GLN A 374 28.70 19.95 2.73
N LYS A 375 27.43 19.60 2.92
CA LYS A 375 26.34 19.85 1.95
C LYS A 375 25.52 21.08 2.33
N ILE A 376 24.93 21.71 1.31
CA ILE A 376 23.91 22.73 1.43
C ILE A 376 22.58 22.10 1.04
N TYR A 377 21.59 22.19 1.91
CA TYR A 377 20.25 21.64 1.71
C TYR A 377 19.28 22.73 1.29
N PHE A 378 18.39 22.41 0.36
CA PHE A 378 17.32 23.27 -0.13
C PHE A 378 15.97 22.58 0.06
N GLY A 379 15.00 23.36 0.51
CA GLY A 379 13.60 22.97 0.63
C GLY A 379 13.26 21.92 1.69
N GLY A 380 14.23 21.47 2.49
CA GLY A 380 13.99 20.50 3.56
C GLY A 380 15.28 19.85 4.04
N LEU A 381 15.14 18.92 4.99
CA LEU A 381 16.24 18.12 5.51
C LEU A 381 15.90 16.61 5.44
N PRO A 382 16.92 15.75 5.29
CA PRO A 382 16.77 14.32 5.46
C PRO A 382 16.13 13.98 6.81
N THR A 383 15.17 13.05 6.82
CA THR A 383 14.43 12.63 8.02
C THR A 383 15.36 12.10 9.12
N ILE A 384 16.51 11.55 8.73
CA ILE A 384 17.55 11.07 9.64
C ILE A 384 18.75 12.00 9.49
N GLY A 385 19.03 12.74 10.54
CA GLY A 385 20.22 13.58 10.67
C GLY A 385 20.24 14.23 12.04
N ASN A 386 21.42 14.60 12.49
CA ASN A 386 21.53 15.53 13.60
C ASN A 386 21.39 16.94 13.01
N TYR A 387 20.59 17.81 13.62
CA TYR A 387 20.40 19.18 13.16
C TYR A 387 20.26 20.09 14.38
N ARG A 388 20.52 21.39 14.19
CA ARG A 388 20.28 22.40 15.22
C ARG A 388 18.79 22.45 15.57
N SER A 389 18.49 22.51 16.87
CA SER A 389 17.13 22.61 17.41
C SER A 389 16.38 23.89 16.99
N GLU A 390 17.14 24.91 16.61
CA GLU A 390 16.68 26.24 16.22
C GLU A 390 16.05 26.27 14.82
N VAL A 391 16.26 25.21 14.02
CA VAL A 391 15.85 25.12 12.61
C VAL A 391 14.54 24.35 12.48
N THR A 392 13.63 24.86 11.65
CA THR A 392 12.41 24.14 11.32
C THR A 392 12.70 22.87 10.51
N LEU A 393 12.09 21.76 10.92
CA LEU A 393 12.14 20.49 10.16
C LEU A 393 10.98 20.39 9.16
N LYS A 394 10.15 21.43 9.04
CA LYS A 394 9.08 21.51 8.04
C LYS A 394 9.69 21.66 6.66
N LYS A 395 9.26 20.79 5.75
CA LYS A 395 9.75 20.76 4.37
C LYS A 395 8.94 21.75 3.53
N TYR A 396 9.62 22.36 2.58
CA TYR A 396 9.07 23.38 1.70
C TYR A 396 8.27 22.76 0.57
N ALA A 397 7.06 23.27 0.35
CA ALA A 397 6.31 23.06 -0.86
C ALA A 397 6.16 24.35 -1.65
N GLY A 398 6.46 24.29 -2.92
CA GLY A 398 6.48 25.46 -3.78
C GLY A 398 7.62 25.36 -4.78
N CYS A 399 7.97 26.48 -5.38
CA CYS A 399 8.92 26.52 -6.47
C CYS A 399 10.17 27.31 -6.12
N LEU A 400 11.31 26.84 -6.60
CA LEU A 400 12.58 27.53 -6.55
C LEU A 400 13.14 27.70 -7.97
N LYS A 401 13.78 28.83 -8.26
CA LYS A 401 14.56 29.04 -9.48
C LYS A 401 15.70 30.04 -9.24
N ASP A 402 16.61 30.15 -10.19
CA ASP A 402 17.73 31.09 -10.18
C ASP A 402 18.58 30.97 -8.90
N ILE A 403 18.87 29.73 -8.48
CA ILE A 403 19.60 29.47 -7.23
C ILE A 403 21.10 29.70 -7.44
N GLU A 404 21.66 30.61 -6.65
CA GLU A 404 23.08 30.93 -6.66
C GLU A 404 23.62 31.05 -5.23
N VAL A 405 24.73 30.37 -4.95
CA VAL A 405 25.45 30.50 -3.68
C VAL A 405 26.89 30.90 -3.96
N SER A 406 27.30 32.04 -3.43
CA SER A 406 28.63 32.63 -3.61
C SER A 406 29.05 32.71 -5.08
N ARG A 407 28.16 33.21 -5.97
CA ARG A 407 28.37 33.30 -7.43
C ARG A 407 28.43 31.98 -8.17
N THR A 408 28.06 30.88 -7.52
CA THR A 408 27.98 29.56 -8.14
C THR A 408 26.51 29.21 -8.35
N PRO A 409 26.03 29.10 -9.60
CA PRO A 409 24.67 28.68 -9.88
C PRO A 409 24.49 27.19 -9.58
N TYR A 410 23.33 26.82 -9.04
CA TYR A 410 22.96 25.43 -8.75
C TYR A 410 21.70 25.02 -9.51
N ASN A 411 21.75 23.84 -10.11
CA ASN A 411 20.58 23.13 -10.59
C ASN A 411 20.28 21.98 -9.62
N LEU A 412 19.17 22.05 -8.90
CA LEU A 412 18.83 21.01 -7.91
C LEU A 412 18.60 19.64 -8.56
N LEU A 413 18.17 19.60 -9.82
CA LEU A 413 17.94 18.35 -10.56
C LEU A 413 19.24 17.69 -11.05
N SER A 414 20.37 18.41 -11.07
CA SER A 414 21.67 17.81 -11.39
C SER A 414 22.36 17.19 -10.17
N SER A 415 21.80 17.36 -8.97
CA SER A 415 22.31 16.68 -7.78
C SER A 415 21.97 15.19 -7.82
N SER A 416 22.83 14.35 -7.25
CA SER A 416 22.53 12.94 -6.99
C SER A 416 21.75 12.71 -5.69
N ASP A 417 21.58 13.73 -4.85
CA ASP A 417 20.96 13.65 -3.53
C ASP A 417 19.78 14.64 -3.43
N TYR A 418 18.67 14.29 -4.08
CA TYR A 418 17.40 14.99 -3.92
C TYR A 418 16.23 14.01 -3.84
N ASN A 419 15.18 14.45 -3.15
CA ASN A 419 13.92 13.76 -2.96
C ASN A 419 12.81 14.80 -3.13
N GLY A 420 11.73 14.50 -3.87
CA GLY A 420 10.54 15.35 -3.94
C GLY A 420 10.71 16.64 -4.73
N VAL A 421 11.64 16.65 -5.68
CA VAL A 421 11.91 17.77 -6.58
C VAL A 421 11.55 17.39 -8.00
N THR A 422 10.77 18.23 -8.68
CA THR A 422 10.34 18.04 -10.07
C THR A 422 10.66 19.28 -10.90
N LYS A 423 10.76 19.15 -12.23
CA LYS A 423 10.97 20.29 -13.13
C LYS A 423 9.66 21.05 -13.30
N GLY A 424 9.71 22.38 -13.21
CA GLY A 424 8.57 23.26 -13.40
C GLY A 424 7.99 23.80 -12.12
N CYS A 425 6.80 24.38 -12.25
CA CYS A 425 6.11 25.06 -11.16
C CYS A 425 4.60 25.04 -11.40
N GLU A 426 3.92 24.09 -10.77
CA GLU A 426 2.47 23.90 -10.79
C GLU A 426 1.90 24.31 -9.42
N VAL A 427 1.85 25.62 -9.16
CA VAL A 427 1.30 26.24 -7.94
C VAL A 427 0.06 27.07 -8.29
N GLU A 428 -0.68 26.61 -9.29
CA GLU A 428 -1.90 27.19 -9.84
C GLU A 428 -2.96 26.10 -9.89
N ASN A 429 -4.25 26.45 -9.88
CA ASN A 429 -5.35 25.49 -9.88
C ASN A 429 -5.28 24.51 -8.68
N LEU A 430 -5.11 25.07 -7.47
CA LEU A 430 -5.01 24.28 -6.25
C LEU A 430 -6.39 24.13 -5.63
N TYR A 431 -6.85 22.89 -5.44
CA TYR A 431 -8.21 22.61 -4.94
C TYR A 431 -8.21 21.98 -3.55
N THR A 432 -7.11 22.07 -2.80
CA THR A 432 -6.97 21.49 -1.45
C THR A 432 -6.35 22.51 -0.50
N VAL A 433 -6.82 22.54 0.74
CA VAL A 433 -6.24 23.33 1.83
C VAL A 433 -6.28 22.55 3.12
N SER A 434 -5.28 22.75 3.99
CA SER A 434 -5.30 22.22 5.35
C SER A 434 -4.98 23.26 6.42
N PHE A 435 -5.48 23.00 7.62
CA PHE A 435 -5.38 23.88 8.77
C PHE A 435 -4.81 23.09 9.96
N SER A 436 -3.56 23.39 10.35
CA SER A 436 -2.94 22.82 11.55
C SER A 436 -3.02 23.75 12.77
N LYS A 437 -3.18 25.04 12.53
CA LYS A 437 -3.40 26.10 13.51
C LYS A 437 -4.70 26.84 13.13
N PRO A 438 -5.34 27.57 14.05
CA PRO A 438 -6.47 28.44 13.72
C PRO A 438 -6.12 29.38 12.57
N GLY A 439 -6.96 29.39 11.54
CA GLY A 439 -6.71 30.07 10.28
C GLY A 439 -7.94 30.08 9.39
N TYR A 440 -7.82 30.71 8.22
CA TYR A 440 -8.89 30.80 7.23
C TYR A 440 -8.34 30.99 5.81
N VAL A 441 -9.17 30.66 4.81
CA VAL A 441 -9.00 31.10 3.42
C VAL A 441 -10.25 31.84 2.99
N GLU A 442 -10.10 33.06 2.46
CA GLU A 442 -11.16 33.85 1.86
C GLU A 442 -11.12 33.72 0.34
N LEU A 443 -12.27 33.37 -0.25
CA LEU A 443 -12.51 33.25 -1.67
C LEU A 443 -13.59 34.25 -2.11
N SER A 444 -13.64 34.49 -3.41
CA SER A 444 -14.69 35.31 -4.03
C SER A 444 -16.08 34.74 -3.78
N GLY A 445 -17.05 35.64 -3.66
CA GLY A 445 -18.45 35.32 -3.46
C GLY A 445 -19.15 34.63 -4.63
N PHE A 446 -20.36 34.13 -4.38
CA PHE A 446 -21.27 33.57 -5.37
C PHE A 446 -22.73 33.93 -5.03
N SER A 447 -23.62 33.80 -6.01
CA SER A 447 -25.07 33.91 -5.78
C SER A 447 -25.66 32.53 -5.55
N LEU A 448 -26.33 32.32 -4.41
CA LEU A 448 -27.11 31.11 -4.16
C LEU A 448 -28.50 31.32 -4.79
N ASN A 449 -28.66 30.87 -6.04
CA ASN A 449 -29.93 30.88 -6.77
C ASN A 449 -30.70 29.56 -6.55
N VAL A 450 -31.97 29.50 -6.92
CA VAL A 450 -32.66 28.20 -7.10
C VAL A 450 -31.83 27.34 -8.07
N ASP A 451 -31.73 26.05 -7.80
CA ASP A 451 -30.88 25.06 -8.47
C ASP A 451 -29.37 25.22 -8.26
N THR A 452 -28.94 26.12 -7.37
CA THR A 452 -27.52 26.21 -7.01
C THR A 452 -27.10 24.99 -6.21
N GLU A 453 -26.04 24.33 -6.69
CA GLU A 453 -25.40 23.21 -6.02
C GLU A 453 -24.02 23.62 -5.51
N ILE A 454 -23.77 23.37 -4.22
CA ILE A 454 -22.46 23.51 -3.59
C ILE A 454 -22.02 22.13 -3.13
N SER A 455 -20.79 21.75 -3.44
CA SER A 455 -20.21 20.53 -2.89
C SER A 455 -18.77 20.71 -2.48
N LEU A 456 -18.34 20.01 -1.44
CA LEU A 456 -16.94 19.97 -1.00
C LEU A 456 -16.65 18.64 -0.32
N SER A 457 -15.37 18.30 -0.21
CA SER A 457 -14.91 17.21 0.65
C SER A 457 -14.15 17.76 1.85
N PHE A 458 -14.24 17.08 2.98
CA PHE A 458 -13.46 17.40 4.17
C PHE A 458 -13.02 16.15 4.92
N GLY A 459 -11.99 16.30 5.75
CA GLY A 459 -11.54 15.26 6.67
C GLY A 459 -10.93 15.88 7.92
N THR A 460 -11.27 15.35 9.10
CA THR A 460 -10.81 15.89 10.39
C THR A 460 -10.81 14.83 11.48
N LEU A 461 -10.00 15.04 12.51
CA LEU A 461 -10.02 14.29 13.78
C LEU A 461 -10.70 15.08 14.91
N LYS A 462 -11.09 16.34 14.65
CA LYS A 462 -11.77 17.20 15.60
C LYS A 462 -13.27 17.10 15.41
N ASP A 463 -13.99 17.04 16.52
CA ASP A 463 -15.45 16.96 16.58
C ASP A 463 -16.13 18.34 16.45
N THR A 464 -15.34 19.42 16.36
CA THR A 464 -15.77 20.81 16.29
C THR A 464 -14.93 21.57 15.25
N GLY A 465 -15.56 22.48 14.51
CA GLY A 465 -14.86 23.33 13.53
C GLY A 465 -15.75 23.88 12.41
N THR A 466 -15.45 25.09 11.95
CA THR A 466 -16.16 25.77 10.85
C THR A 466 -15.58 25.34 9.51
N ILE A 467 -16.33 24.55 8.73
CA ILE A 467 -15.87 24.06 7.42
C ILE A 467 -16.01 25.16 6.37
N LEU A 468 -17.20 25.78 6.29
CA LEU A 468 -17.53 26.80 5.30
C LEU A 468 -18.41 27.88 5.95
N LEU A 469 -18.10 29.16 5.69
CA LEU A 469 -19.00 30.27 5.94
C LEU A 469 -19.03 31.18 4.71
N ALA A 470 -20.21 31.41 4.14
CA ALA A 470 -20.41 32.37 3.08
C ALA A 470 -21.37 33.46 3.55
N VAL A 471 -20.98 34.73 3.43
CA VAL A 471 -21.72 35.90 3.97
C VAL A 471 -22.01 36.94 2.89
N GLY A 472 -23.16 37.60 2.99
CA GLY A 472 -23.61 38.63 2.04
C GLY A 472 -23.02 40.03 2.24
N GLY A 473 -22.18 40.23 3.27
CA GLY A 473 -21.64 41.53 3.64
C GLY A 473 -20.70 42.16 2.63
N ALA A 474 -20.70 43.49 2.60
CA ALA A 474 -19.97 44.30 1.63
C ALA A 474 -18.43 44.20 1.81
N SER A 475 -17.69 44.09 0.71
CA SER A 475 -16.21 44.08 0.72
C SER A 475 -15.63 45.33 1.42
N PRO A 476 -14.45 45.24 2.08
CA PRO A 476 -13.84 46.35 2.83
C PRO A 476 -13.73 47.68 2.05
N GLY A 477 -13.50 47.62 0.73
CA GLY A 477 -13.41 48.80 -0.13
C GLY A 477 -14.71 49.61 -0.29
N SER A 478 -15.88 49.01 -0.02
CA SER A 478 -17.19 49.66 -0.14
C SER A 478 -17.61 50.44 1.13
N LEU A 479 -16.97 50.16 2.26
CA LEU A 479 -17.20 50.88 3.53
C LEU A 479 -16.64 52.30 3.49
N GLN A 480 -15.66 52.57 2.62
CA GLN A 480 -15.09 53.89 2.42
C GLN A 480 -16.00 54.79 1.56
N ALA A 481 -16.71 54.22 0.58
CA ALA A 481 -17.70 54.95 -0.22
C ALA A 481 -18.99 55.26 0.56
N ARG A 482 -19.37 54.43 1.55
CA ARG A 482 -20.54 54.68 2.40
C ARG A 482 -20.33 55.69 3.54
N ARG A 483 -19.09 56.09 3.83
CA ARG A 483 -18.82 57.15 4.84
C ARG A 483 -19.05 58.57 4.31
N ALA A 484 -19.22 58.77 3.00
CA ALA A 484 -19.40 60.10 2.43
C ALA A 484 -20.85 60.63 2.47
N ASN A 485 -21.86 59.77 2.68
CA ASN A 485 -23.26 60.18 2.69
C ASN A 485 -23.99 59.52 3.85
N LEU A 486 -24.22 60.26 4.95
CA LEU A 486 -25.37 60.14 5.85
C LEU A 486 -25.30 61.18 6.98
N LEU A 487 -25.76 62.40 6.69
CA LEU A 487 -26.38 63.29 7.67
C LEU A 487 -27.89 63.00 7.64
N SER A 488 -28.37 62.09 8.50
CA SER A 488 -29.79 62.02 8.92
C SER A 488 -29.99 60.96 10.01
N PRO A 489 -30.55 61.32 11.18
CA PRO A 489 -30.84 60.37 12.24
C PRO A 489 -32.27 59.85 12.11
N GLN A 490 -32.46 58.66 11.52
CA GLN A 490 -33.73 57.93 11.65
C GLN A 490 -33.53 56.55 12.28
N ARG A 491 -34.21 56.38 13.42
CA ARG A 491 -34.61 55.16 14.13
C ARG A 491 -34.07 53.83 13.57
N ARG A 492 -33.14 53.21 14.32
CA ARG A 492 -32.73 51.80 14.16
C ARG A 492 -33.93 50.86 14.36
N ARG A 493 -34.69 50.63 13.30
CA ARG A 493 -35.64 49.52 13.15
C ARG A 493 -34.82 48.22 13.19
N ARG A 494 -35.25 47.22 13.98
CA ARG A 494 -34.63 45.88 14.14
C ARG A 494 -33.97 45.41 12.84
N GLN A 495 -32.64 45.39 12.80
CA GLN A 495 -31.87 45.03 11.61
C GLN A 495 -32.14 43.57 11.24
N SER A 496 -32.76 43.36 10.08
CA SER A 496 -32.60 42.17 9.26
C SER A 496 -31.10 41.91 9.10
N GLY A 497 -30.60 40.78 9.59
CA GLY A 497 -29.19 40.41 9.41
C GLY A 497 -28.83 40.23 7.93
N GLU A 498 -27.55 40.22 7.59
CA GLU A 498 -27.10 39.88 6.24
C GLU A 498 -27.30 38.38 5.95
N PRO A 499 -27.63 37.98 4.72
CA PRO A 499 -27.79 36.58 4.38
C PRO A 499 -26.46 35.81 4.54
N TYR A 500 -26.53 34.56 4.98
CA TYR A 500 -25.36 33.70 5.09
C TYR A 500 -25.70 32.21 4.96
N LEU A 501 -24.70 31.44 4.57
CA LEU A 501 -24.65 29.98 4.61
C LEU A 501 -23.49 29.57 5.52
N SER A 502 -23.74 28.70 6.49
CA SER A 502 -22.72 28.18 7.40
C SER A 502 -22.77 26.65 7.45
N VAL A 503 -21.59 26.04 7.44
CA VAL A 503 -21.37 24.60 7.63
C VAL A 503 -20.35 24.42 8.74
N MET A 504 -20.74 23.73 9.81
CA MET A 504 -19.84 23.47 10.93
C MET A 504 -20.04 22.08 11.52
N LEU A 505 -18.98 21.55 12.13
CA LEU A 505 -19.06 20.45 13.06
C LEU A 505 -19.23 20.99 14.48
N ASN A 506 -20.16 20.41 15.22
CA ASN A 506 -20.44 20.75 16.61
C ASN A 506 -20.65 19.46 17.41
N LYS A 507 -19.66 19.10 18.25
CA LYS A 507 -19.66 17.85 19.05
C LYS A 507 -19.98 16.61 18.20
N GLY A 508 -19.37 16.54 17.01
CA GLY A 508 -19.54 15.45 16.04
C GLY A 508 -20.79 15.55 15.16
N SER A 509 -21.69 16.51 15.41
CA SER A 509 -22.86 16.75 14.55
C SER A 509 -22.49 17.73 13.43
N LEU A 510 -22.86 17.42 12.19
CA LEU A 510 -22.74 18.37 11.09
C LEU A 510 -23.98 19.27 11.06
N GLU A 511 -23.78 20.57 11.20
CA GLU A 511 -24.83 21.59 11.14
C GLU A 511 -24.67 22.42 9.86
N VAL A 512 -25.71 22.44 9.02
CA VAL A 512 -25.82 23.34 7.87
C VAL A 512 -26.93 24.34 8.13
N LEU A 513 -26.60 25.61 8.02
CA LEU A 513 -27.48 26.71 8.41
C LEU A 513 -27.57 27.75 7.30
N ILE A 514 -28.79 28.05 6.87
CA ILE A 514 -29.07 29.07 5.86
C ILE A 514 -29.94 30.16 6.48
N PHE A 515 -29.52 31.40 6.29
CA PHE A 515 -30.28 32.57 6.70
C PHE A 515 -30.42 33.51 5.50
N THR A 516 -31.67 33.81 5.14
CA THR A 516 -32.02 34.58 3.93
C THR A 516 -32.04 36.10 4.16
N GLY A 517 -31.50 36.58 5.28
CA GLY A 517 -31.57 37.98 5.68
C GLY A 517 -32.92 38.42 6.27
N SER A 518 -33.94 37.58 6.16
CA SER A 518 -35.28 37.80 6.72
C SER A 518 -35.73 36.53 7.47
N HIS A 519 -36.43 36.68 8.59
CA HIS A 519 -36.91 35.57 9.44
C HIS A 519 -35.80 34.74 10.13
N ASN A 520 -36.17 33.72 10.93
CA ASN A 520 -35.19 32.92 11.67
C ASN A 520 -34.33 32.02 10.74
N PRO A 521 -33.05 31.79 11.08
CA PRO A 521 -32.20 30.86 10.33
C PRO A 521 -32.78 29.45 10.28
N ARG A 522 -32.66 28.81 9.12
CA ARG A 522 -33.09 27.43 8.87
C ARG A 522 -31.89 26.51 8.96
N ARG A 523 -32.05 25.39 9.66
CA ARG A 523 -30.94 24.47 9.96
C ARG A 523 -31.30 23.04 9.60
N ILE A 524 -30.30 22.32 9.11
CA ILE A 524 -30.31 20.86 9.01
C ILE A 524 -29.17 20.35 9.90
N ILE A 525 -29.47 19.38 10.74
CA ILE A 525 -28.49 18.76 11.64
C ILE A 525 -28.37 17.28 11.27
N ARG A 526 -27.14 16.84 11.05
CA ARG A 526 -26.79 15.42 10.94
C ARG A 526 -26.06 14.98 12.19
N ARG A 527 -26.71 14.15 12.99
CA ARG A 527 -26.25 13.77 14.33
C ARG A 527 -25.20 12.65 14.28
N PRO A 528 -24.39 12.45 15.33
CA PRO A 528 -23.28 11.49 15.33
C PRO A 528 -23.75 10.03 15.35
N GLU A 529 -24.98 9.73 15.81
CA GLU A 529 -25.49 8.36 15.89
C GLU A 529 -25.65 7.71 14.49
N GLN A 530 -25.64 8.52 13.44
CA GLN A 530 -25.73 8.09 12.05
C GLN A 530 -24.35 7.80 11.43
N GLY A 531 -23.26 7.96 12.18
CA GLY A 531 -21.87 7.73 11.74
C GLY A 531 -20.92 8.81 12.25
N ILE A 532 -19.63 8.51 12.35
CA ILE A 532 -18.63 9.46 12.87
C ILE A 532 -18.04 10.23 11.68
N LEU A 533 -18.05 11.56 11.72
CA LEU A 533 -17.49 12.43 10.67
C LEU A 533 -16.09 12.98 11.00
N ASN A 534 -15.62 12.74 12.22
CA ASN A 534 -14.32 13.15 12.73
C ASN A 534 -13.38 11.95 12.93
N ASP A 535 -13.41 11.01 12.00
CA ASP A 535 -12.64 9.77 12.01
C ASP A 535 -11.30 9.87 11.23
N GLY A 536 -10.99 11.08 10.73
CA GLY A 536 -9.82 11.36 9.89
C GLY A 536 -9.97 10.87 8.45
N ARG A 537 -11.11 10.27 8.08
CA ARG A 537 -11.43 9.87 6.72
C ARG A 537 -12.08 11.03 5.97
N GLU A 538 -12.27 10.81 4.68
CA GLU A 538 -12.92 11.77 3.79
C GLU A 538 -14.44 11.61 3.84
N HIS A 539 -15.11 12.75 3.95
CA HIS A 539 -16.55 12.88 3.79
C HIS A 539 -16.88 13.93 2.72
N SER A 540 -17.86 13.65 1.88
CA SER A 540 -18.37 14.58 0.88
C SER A 540 -19.63 15.26 1.40
N LEU A 541 -19.73 16.58 1.23
CA LEU A 541 -20.91 17.36 1.55
C LEU A 541 -21.49 17.93 0.26
N ARG A 542 -22.80 17.81 0.10
CA ARG A 542 -23.58 18.42 -0.97
C ARG A 542 -24.72 19.24 -0.37
N ILE A 543 -24.86 20.47 -0.84
CA ILE A 543 -25.91 21.42 -0.48
C ILE A 543 -26.57 21.86 -1.78
N GLU A 544 -27.88 21.72 -1.87
CA GLU A 544 -28.65 22.02 -3.07
C GLU A 544 -29.81 22.95 -2.70
N ARG A 545 -29.93 24.08 -3.41
CA ARG A 545 -31.09 24.96 -3.26
C ARG A 545 -32.19 24.47 -4.21
N LEU A 546 -33.29 24.01 -3.65
CA LEU A 546 -34.39 23.38 -4.39
C LEU A 546 -35.50 24.39 -4.72
N PRO A 547 -36.28 24.16 -5.79
CA PRO A 547 -37.48 24.94 -6.07
C PRO A 547 -38.55 24.73 -4.98
N GLY A 548 -39.43 25.70 -4.80
CA GLY A 548 -40.55 25.60 -3.86
C GLY A 548 -40.20 25.97 -2.42
N ARG A 549 -39.14 26.75 -2.20
CA ARG A 549 -38.64 27.21 -0.90
C ARG A 549 -38.05 26.10 -0.05
N PHE A 550 -37.19 25.26 -0.61
CA PHE A 550 -36.47 24.22 0.13
C PHE A 550 -34.97 24.26 -0.14
N PHE A 551 -34.19 23.69 0.76
CA PHE A 551 -32.81 23.29 0.48
C PHE A 551 -32.58 21.88 0.99
N ALA A 552 -31.75 21.14 0.27
CA ALA A 552 -31.33 19.81 0.63
C ALA A 552 -29.86 19.79 1.07
N VAL A 553 -29.57 18.92 2.02
CA VAL A 553 -28.21 18.59 2.45
C VAL A 553 -28.04 17.08 2.37
N GLN A 554 -26.93 16.66 1.78
CA GLN A 554 -26.53 15.28 1.65
C GLN A 554 -25.07 15.15 2.06
N VAL A 555 -24.80 14.17 2.93
CA VAL A 555 -23.45 13.81 3.36
C VAL A 555 -23.16 12.43 2.80
N ASP A 556 -22.02 12.28 2.13
CA ASP A 556 -21.66 11.09 1.39
C ASP A 556 -22.82 10.66 0.46
N GLU A 557 -23.19 9.38 0.48
CA GLU A 557 -24.35 8.84 -0.25
C GLU A 557 -25.56 8.60 0.68
N GLU A 558 -25.66 9.35 1.80
CA GLU A 558 -26.84 9.30 2.68
C GLU A 558 -28.09 9.87 1.97
N PRO A 559 -29.32 9.52 2.43
CA PRO A 559 -30.53 10.17 1.97
C PRO A 559 -30.50 11.69 2.19
N LYS A 560 -30.98 12.44 1.18
CA LYS A 560 -31.11 13.90 1.26
C LYS A 560 -32.00 14.30 2.43
N ARG A 561 -31.61 15.34 3.14
CA ARG A 561 -32.39 15.98 4.21
C ARG A 561 -32.83 17.33 3.73
N GLU A 562 -34.10 17.65 3.89
CA GLU A 562 -34.67 18.89 3.39
C GLU A 562 -35.16 19.78 4.52
N ALA A 563 -35.04 21.10 4.32
CA ALA A 563 -35.63 22.09 5.20
C ALA A 563 -36.20 23.25 4.40
N ALA A 564 -37.34 23.78 4.88
CA ALA A 564 -38.02 24.89 4.23
C ALA A 564 -37.28 26.21 4.47
N LEU A 565 -37.17 27.01 3.41
CA LEU A 565 -36.71 28.39 3.40
C LEU A 565 -37.90 29.37 3.41
N PRO A 566 -37.71 30.64 3.82
CA PRO A 566 -38.79 31.63 3.81
C PRO A 566 -39.26 32.04 2.40
N ASN A 567 -38.34 32.09 1.44
CA ASN A 567 -38.60 32.53 0.06
C ASN A 567 -37.56 31.95 -0.93
N ASP A 568 -37.86 32.08 -2.23
CA ASP A 568 -36.98 31.67 -3.33
C ASP A 568 -36.10 32.82 -3.86
N GLN A 569 -35.98 33.94 -3.14
CA GLN A 569 -35.16 35.06 -3.61
C GLN A 569 -33.67 34.68 -3.61
N PRO A 570 -32.93 34.96 -4.70
CA PRO A 570 -31.49 34.79 -4.77
C PRO A 570 -30.77 35.41 -3.57
N MET A 571 -29.77 34.72 -3.03
CA MET A 571 -28.91 35.27 -1.97
C MET A 571 -27.52 35.54 -2.53
N SER A 572 -27.14 36.82 -2.59
CA SER A 572 -25.77 37.21 -2.93
C SER A 572 -24.88 37.02 -1.72
N LEU A 573 -23.95 36.06 -1.77
CA LEU A 573 -22.94 35.80 -0.74
C LEU A 573 -21.60 36.31 -1.27
N GLN A 574 -21.17 37.49 -0.85
CA GLN A 574 -20.02 38.19 -1.44
C GLN A 574 -18.66 37.65 -1.00
N ARG A 575 -18.60 37.00 0.16
CA ARG A 575 -17.35 36.52 0.77
C ARG A 575 -17.52 35.08 1.23
N VAL A 576 -16.58 34.22 0.87
CA VAL A 576 -16.60 32.79 1.20
C VAL A 576 -15.37 32.46 2.01
N PHE A 577 -15.56 31.84 3.17
CA PHE A 577 -14.50 31.48 4.11
C PHE A 577 -14.44 29.98 4.31
N LEU A 578 -13.24 29.43 4.26
CA LEU A 578 -12.95 28.04 4.59
C LEU A 578 -12.12 27.94 5.86
N GLY A 579 -12.45 26.97 6.70
CA GLY A 579 -11.70 26.62 7.90
C GLY A 579 -11.87 27.55 9.11
N GLY A 580 -12.19 28.82 8.90
CA GLY A 580 -12.39 29.79 9.98
C GLY A 580 -12.74 31.15 9.42
N ILE A 581 -12.79 32.17 10.28
CA ILE A 581 -13.07 33.55 9.87
C ILE A 581 -12.12 34.55 10.55
N PRO A 582 -11.84 35.71 9.92
CA PRO A 582 -11.12 36.78 10.57
C PRO A 582 -11.97 37.44 11.66
N ALA A 583 -11.30 38.05 12.66
CA ALA A 583 -11.96 38.68 13.82
C ALA A 583 -12.97 39.79 13.44
N GLU A 584 -12.77 40.47 12.31
CA GLU A 584 -13.72 41.46 11.79
C GLU A 584 -15.06 40.81 11.37
N VAL A 585 -14.98 39.64 10.75
CA VAL A 585 -16.16 38.89 10.28
C VAL A 585 -16.89 38.25 11.46
N GLU A 586 -16.20 37.80 12.49
CA GLU A 586 -16.82 37.33 13.74
C GLU A 586 -17.69 38.41 14.39
N ARG A 587 -17.20 39.65 14.47
CA ARG A 587 -17.94 40.79 15.04
C ARG A 587 -19.15 41.20 14.21
N THR A 588 -19.06 41.13 12.88
CA THR A 588 -20.12 41.56 11.97
C THR A 588 -21.19 40.49 11.76
N SER A 589 -20.80 39.21 11.77
CA SER A 589 -21.70 38.08 11.55
C SER A 589 -22.39 37.55 12.82
N ASN A 590 -21.97 38.00 14.01
CA ASN A 590 -22.42 37.45 15.32
C ASN A 590 -22.29 35.91 15.40
N ARG A 591 -21.23 35.36 14.78
CA ARG A 591 -20.93 33.92 14.76
C ARG A 591 -19.62 33.68 15.47
N ALA A 592 -19.63 32.78 16.45
CA ALA A 592 -18.41 32.35 17.12
C ALA A 592 -17.44 31.71 16.12
N ASN A 593 -16.21 32.21 16.07
CA ASN A 593 -15.16 31.63 15.27
C ASN A 593 -14.66 30.34 15.93
N ILE A 594 -15.18 29.20 15.47
CA ILE A 594 -14.68 27.88 15.87
C ILE A 594 -13.76 27.40 14.75
N PRO A 595 -12.43 27.52 14.91
CA PRO A 595 -11.49 27.17 13.85
C PRO A 595 -11.52 25.67 13.58
N PHE A 596 -11.56 25.31 12.31
CA PHE A 596 -11.44 23.96 11.81
C PHE A 596 -9.99 23.51 11.79
N GLN A 597 -9.76 22.27 12.18
CA GLN A 597 -8.46 21.63 12.07
C GLN A 597 -8.63 20.35 11.25
N GLY A 598 -8.00 20.29 10.08
CA GLY A 598 -8.20 19.21 9.14
C GLY A 598 -7.91 19.67 7.71
N CYS A 599 -8.51 18.99 6.75
CA CYS A 599 -8.37 19.31 5.33
C CYS A 599 -9.74 19.57 4.69
N ILE A 600 -9.76 20.47 3.71
CA ILE A 600 -10.92 20.79 2.87
C ILE A 600 -10.44 20.78 1.42
N TRP A 601 -11.20 20.15 0.51
CA TRP A 601 -10.86 20.10 -0.90
C TRP A 601 -12.08 20.03 -1.81
N ASN A 602 -11.84 20.29 -3.10
CA ASN A 602 -12.84 20.20 -4.18
C ASN A 602 -14.12 21.00 -3.90
N LEU A 603 -13.99 22.22 -3.36
CA LEU A 603 -15.13 23.13 -3.27
C LEU A 603 -15.60 23.45 -4.70
N MET A 604 -16.85 23.11 -4.98
CA MET A 604 -17.51 23.35 -6.26
C MET A 604 -18.79 24.13 -6.03
N VAL A 605 -19.04 25.09 -6.92
CA VAL A 605 -20.32 25.81 -7.03
C VAL A 605 -20.81 25.66 -8.47
N ASN A 606 -21.99 25.08 -8.66
CA ASN A 606 -22.57 24.81 -9.99
C ASN A 606 -21.61 24.10 -10.94
N ALA A 607 -20.97 23.04 -10.44
CA ALA A 607 -19.99 22.23 -11.17
C ALA A 607 -18.66 22.95 -11.53
N VAL A 608 -18.44 24.18 -11.07
CA VAL A 608 -17.17 24.91 -11.23
C VAL A 608 -16.34 24.78 -9.96
N LEU A 609 -15.09 24.32 -10.09
CA LEU A 609 -14.13 24.24 -8.98
C LEU A 609 -13.63 25.63 -8.58
N SER A 610 -13.60 25.87 -7.27
CA SER A 610 -12.99 27.07 -6.70
C SER A 610 -11.48 26.89 -6.58
N ASP A 611 -10.71 27.71 -7.28
CA ASP A 611 -9.25 27.71 -7.20
C ASP A 611 -8.75 28.39 -5.92
N PHE A 612 -8.15 27.62 -5.01
CA PHE A 612 -7.58 28.12 -3.77
C PHE A 612 -6.21 28.78 -3.97
N SER A 613 -5.60 28.67 -5.17
CA SER A 613 -4.35 29.38 -5.49
C SER A 613 -4.56 30.88 -5.77
N GLN A 614 -5.82 31.34 -5.83
CA GLN A 614 -6.19 32.75 -5.97
C GLN A 614 -7.02 33.23 -4.76
N PRO A 615 -6.48 33.16 -3.53
CA PRO A 615 -7.21 33.62 -2.35
C PRO A 615 -7.35 35.14 -2.37
N VAL A 616 -8.49 35.65 -1.90
CA VAL A 616 -8.66 37.09 -1.61
C VAL A 616 -7.80 37.46 -0.41
N SER A 617 -7.80 36.62 0.61
CA SER A 617 -6.94 36.71 1.79
C SER A 617 -6.87 35.34 2.47
N PHE A 618 -5.82 35.07 3.24
CA PHE A 618 -5.73 33.84 4.03
C PHE A 618 -4.77 34.00 5.20
N GLU A 619 -4.92 33.14 6.21
CA GLU A 619 -4.05 33.11 7.38
C GLU A 619 -3.91 31.66 7.88
N ASN A 620 -2.68 31.24 8.20
CA ASN A 620 -2.35 29.91 8.75
C ASN A 620 -2.97 28.72 7.98
N ALA A 621 -3.11 28.88 6.66
CA ALA A 621 -3.66 27.88 5.76
C ALA A 621 -2.55 27.31 4.86
N GLU A 622 -2.44 25.98 4.81
CA GLU A 622 -1.49 25.28 3.94
C GLU A 622 -2.22 24.89 2.64
N ILE A 623 -2.18 25.80 1.65
CA ILE A 623 -2.86 25.63 0.36
C ILE A 623 -2.06 24.67 -0.53
N GLY A 624 -2.75 23.75 -1.20
CA GLY A 624 -2.18 22.69 -2.03
C GLY A 624 -1.72 21.46 -1.23
N GLN A 625 -1.84 21.48 0.09
CA GLN A 625 -1.36 20.40 0.96
C GLN A 625 -2.44 19.88 1.88
N CYS A 626 -2.43 18.57 2.09
CA CYS A 626 -3.21 17.95 3.14
C CYS A 626 -2.48 16.71 3.67
N PRO A 627 -2.08 16.68 4.95
CA PRO A 627 -1.47 15.50 5.56
C PRO A 627 -2.48 14.34 5.59
N ASN A 628 -1.99 13.10 5.58
CA ASN A 628 -2.86 11.95 5.78
C ASN A 628 -3.31 11.91 7.25
N LEU A 629 -4.58 12.23 7.48
CA LEU A 629 -5.21 12.30 8.80
C LEU A 629 -5.72 10.94 9.27
N ALA A 630 -5.91 9.99 8.35
CA ALA A 630 -6.43 8.68 8.68
C ALA A 630 -5.35 7.86 9.42
N PRO A 631 -5.69 7.18 10.52
CA PRO A 631 -4.77 6.24 11.16
C PRO A 631 -4.33 5.18 10.13
N PRO A 632 -3.04 4.76 10.15
CA PRO A 632 -2.53 3.77 9.22
C PRO A 632 -3.40 2.50 9.28
N PRO A 633 -3.71 1.87 8.14
CA PRO A 633 -4.55 0.69 8.14
C PRO A 633 -3.93 -0.39 9.03
N PRO A 634 -4.73 -1.17 9.78
CA PRO A 634 -4.28 -2.48 10.19
C PRO A 634 -3.83 -3.26 8.93
N PRO A 635 -2.78 -4.09 9.01
CA PRO A 635 -2.30 -4.85 7.86
C PRO A 635 -3.44 -5.66 7.22
N LEU A 636 -3.74 -5.38 5.95
CA LEU A 636 -4.94 -5.91 5.28
C LEU A 636 -4.80 -7.41 4.90
N PRO A 637 -5.92 -8.18 4.91
CA PRO A 637 -6.00 -9.58 4.46
C PRO A 637 -5.90 -9.71 2.93
N LEU A 638 -5.57 -10.90 2.42
CA LEU A 638 -5.44 -11.21 0.99
C LEU A 638 -6.82 -11.38 0.30
N PRO A 639 -7.00 -10.95 -0.98
CA PRO A 639 -8.31 -10.96 -1.65
C PRO A 639 -8.68 -12.35 -2.21
N GLY A 640 -9.92 -12.76 -1.95
CA GLY A 640 -10.64 -13.85 -2.60
C GLY A 640 -11.54 -13.35 -3.73
N GLU A 641 -11.77 -14.21 -4.73
CA GLU A 641 -12.44 -13.94 -6.01
C GLU A 641 -13.96 -13.67 -5.91
N GLU A 642 -14.45 -12.71 -6.70
CA GLU A 642 -15.87 -12.49 -6.99
C GLU A 642 -16.40 -13.45 -8.05
N GLU A 643 -17.51 -14.12 -7.72
CA GLU A 643 -18.39 -14.90 -8.57
C GLU A 643 -18.96 -14.11 -9.77
N GLN A 644 -19.24 -14.83 -10.88
CA GLN A 644 -20.04 -14.39 -12.03
C GLN A 644 -21.43 -15.06 -11.98
N LYS A 645 -22.48 -14.26 -12.25
CA LYS A 645 -23.85 -14.71 -12.53
C LYS A 645 -23.99 -15.18 -14.01
N PRO A 646 -25.05 -15.94 -14.36
CA PRO A 646 -24.93 -17.13 -15.20
C PRO A 646 -25.41 -16.95 -16.65
N ALA A 647 -24.78 -17.68 -17.57
CA ALA A 647 -25.32 -17.94 -18.91
C ALA A 647 -26.22 -19.20 -18.90
N THR A 648 -27.30 -19.13 -19.68
CA THR A 648 -28.37 -20.12 -19.87
C THR A 648 -27.84 -21.40 -20.58
N PRO A 649 -28.47 -22.58 -20.38
CA PRO A 649 -27.84 -23.88 -20.65
C PRO A 649 -28.19 -24.46 -22.03
N PRO A 650 -27.34 -25.33 -22.60
CA PRO A 650 -27.77 -26.38 -23.51
C PRO A 650 -27.93 -27.73 -22.77
N PRO A 651 -28.71 -28.67 -23.35
CA PRO A 651 -29.32 -29.77 -22.59
C PRO A 651 -28.51 -31.07 -22.54
N ALA A 652 -29.02 -31.92 -21.65
CA ALA A 652 -28.69 -33.25 -21.18
C ALA A 652 -28.26 -34.35 -22.19
N GLU A 653 -27.47 -35.28 -21.61
CA GLU A 653 -27.49 -36.75 -21.71
C GLU A 653 -27.12 -37.45 -23.04
N ALA A 654 -26.09 -38.31 -23.01
CA ALA A 654 -26.25 -39.76 -22.82
C ALA A 654 -24.93 -40.53 -23.07
N THR A 655 -24.59 -41.43 -22.15
CA THR A 655 -23.72 -42.63 -22.32
C THR A 655 -24.47 -43.74 -23.10
N PRO A 656 -23.89 -44.90 -23.49
CA PRO A 656 -22.48 -45.37 -23.54
C PRO A 656 -22.11 -46.25 -24.78
N LEU A 657 -20.92 -46.88 -24.74
CA LEU A 657 -20.48 -48.19 -25.31
C LEU A 657 -19.64 -48.25 -26.62
N SER A 658 -18.39 -48.67 -26.39
CA SER A 658 -17.40 -49.46 -27.17
C SER A 658 -17.75 -50.01 -28.56
N ALA A 659 -16.85 -49.82 -29.56
CA ALA A 659 -15.73 -50.74 -29.91
C ALA A 659 -15.23 -50.59 -31.39
N VAL A 660 -13.92 -50.85 -31.57
CA VAL A 660 -13.17 -51.33 -32.78
C VAL A 660 -12.59 -50.35 -33.84
N ALA A 661 -11.27 -50.08 -33.67
CA ALA A 661 -10.13 -50.06 -34.63
C ALA A 661 -10.02 -49.02 -35.80
N PRO A 662 -8.90 -48.94 -36.56
CA PRO A 662 -7.73 -48.02 -36.42
C PRO A 662 -7.47 -47.22 -37.75
N PRO A 663 -6.25 -46.72 -38.09
CA PRO A 663 -5.14 -46.10 -37.34
C PRO A 663 -4.92 -44.62 -37.75
N THR A 664 -4.21 -43.80 -36.96
CA THR A 664 -3.12 -42.91 -37.45
C THR A 664 -2.52 -42.06 -36.32
N ALA A 665 -1.19 -42.10 -36.26
CA ALA A 665 -0.25 -41.14 -35.68
C ALA A 665 -0.41 -40.74 -34.21
N ARG A 666 0.30 -41.48 -33.34
CA ARG A 666 0.79 -40.93 -32.06
C ARG A 666 1.78 -39.79 -32.36
N PRO A 667 1.67 -38.63 -31.69
CA PRO A 667 2.85 -37.87 -31.31
C PRO A 667 3.49 -38.60 -30.13
N ASP A 668 4.76 -38.99 -30.27
CA ASP A 668 5.52 -39.59 -29.19
C ASP A 668 5.54 -38.68 -27.95
N PRO A 669 5.38 -39.23 -26.73
CA PRO A 669 5.70 -38.49 -25.52
C PRO A 669 7.22 -38.34 -25.46
N ALA A 670 7.70 -37.10 -25.31
CA ALA A 670 9.09 -36.86 -24.95
C ALA A 670 9.38 -37.60 -23.63
N THR A 671 10.10 -38.71 -23.73
CA THR A 671 10.63 -39.46 -22.60
C THR A 671 11.60 -38.55 -21.83
N ASP A 672 11.30 -38.30 -20.56
CA ASP A 672 12.20 -37.63 -19.62
C ASP A 672 13.42 -38.55 -19.38
N LEU A 673 14.48 -38.32 -20.17
CA LEU A 673 15.73 -39.11 -20.26
C LEU A 673 16.54 -39.20 -18.94
N ASP A 674 16.10 -38.53 -17.87
CA ASP A 674 16.80 -38.43 -16.56
C ASP A 674 16.02 -39.11 -15.41
N SER A 675 15.01 -39.94 -15.74
CA SER A 675 14.23 -40.71 -14.76
C SER A 675 14.80 -42.13 -14.55
N CYS A 676 14.97 -42.52 -13.29
CA CYS A 676 15.56 -43.81 -12.91
C CYS A 676 14.56 -44.97 -13.07
N ALA A 677 15.01 -46.16 -13.47
CA ALA A 677 14.16 -47.35 -13.69
C ALA A 677 13.44 -47.88 -12.43
N SER A 678 13.84 -47.43 -11.24
CA SER A 678 13.24 -47.70 -9.94
C SER A 678 12.18 -46.68 -9.51
N ALA A 679 11.95 -45.62 -10.30
CA ALA A 679 11.13 -44.49 -9.92
C ALA A 679 9.64 -44.74 -10.22
N GLU A 680 8.95 -45.47 -9.35
CA GLU A 680 7.48 -45.44 -9.34
C GLU A 680 7.00 -44.04 -8.90
N ALA A 681 6.02 -43.49 -9.61
CA ALA A 681 5.40 -42.24 -9.23
C ALA A 681 4.70 -42.42 -7.86
N PRO A 682 4.84 -41.48 -6.91
CA PRO A 682 4.19 -41.58 -5.62
C PRO A 682 2.67 -41.74 -5.77
N ALA A 683 2.09 -42.74 -5.10
CA ALA A 683 0.64 -42.90 -5.06
C ALA A 683 0.01 -41.74 -4.27
N VAL A 684 -0.76 -40.89 -4.96
CA VAL A 684 -1.46 -39.74 -4.39
C VAL A 684 -2.95 -40.06 -4.22
N LEU A 685 -3.52 -39.63 -3.11
CA LEU A 685 -4.96 -39.65 -2.87
C LEU A 685 -5.58 -38.43 -3.56
N GLU A 686 -6.20 -38.65 -4.72
CA GLU A 686 -6.97 -37.63 -5.42
C GLU A 686 -8.08 -37.07 -4.50
N GLN A 687 -8.31 -35.75 -4.56
CA GLN A 687 -9.26 -35.01 -3.70
C GLN A 687 -8.92 -34.94 -2.19
N ALA A 688 -7.73 -35.38 -1.79
CA ALA A 688 -7.23 -35.19 -0.43
C ALA A 688 -6.05 -34.20 -0.39
N HIS A 689 -6.08 -33.29 0.58
CA HIS A 689 -5.15 -32.18 0.67
C HIS A 689 -4.38 -32.20 1.99
N GLN A 690 -3.05 -32.03 1.91
CA GLN A 690 -2.14 -32.08 3.04
C GLN A 690 -1.93 -30.66 3.60
N PHE A 691 -2.21 -30.49 4.89
CA PHE A 691 -1.97 -29.25 5.63
C PHE A 691 -0.77 -29.40 6.59
N GLY A 692 -0.40 -28.31 7.26
CA GLY A 692 0.71 -28.27 8.21
C GLY A 692 2.11 -28.28 7.61
N LEU A 693 2.26 -28.08 6.28
CA LEU A 693 3.58 -27.92 5.63
C LEU A 693 4.37 -26.74 6.23
N THR A 694 3.65 -25.72 6.68
CA THR A 694 4.09 -24.59 7.51
C THR A 694 3.07 -24.33 8.62
N ARG A 695 3.45 -23.51 9.61
CA ARG A 695 2.56 -23.11 10.72
C ARG A 695 1.24 -22.45 10.25
N ASN A 696 1.22 -21.85 9.06
CA ASN A 696 0.10 -21.07 8.52
C ASN A 696 -0.47 -21.70 7.24
N SER A 697 -0.32 -23.02 7.06
CA SER A 697 -0.93 -23.70 5.91
C SER A 697 -2.45 -23.68 6.04
N HIS A 698 -3.15 -23.22 5.01
CA HIS A 698 -4.61 -23.11 5.06
C HIS A 698 -5.22 -23.02 3.66
N MET A 699 -6.51 -23.36 3.59
CA MET A 699 -7.42 -22.98 2.51
C MET A 699 -8.47 -22.05 3.10
N SER A 700 -8.96 -21.11 2.30
CA SER A 700 -10.10 -20.27 2.64
C SER A 700 -11.22 -20.47 1.64
N PHE A 701 -12.45 -20.44 2.11
CA PHE A 701 -13.64 -20.53 1.28
C PHE A 701 -14.64 -19.43 1.66
N ALA A 702 -15.06 -18.66 0.67
CA ALA A 702 -16.17 -17.73 0.82
C ALA A 702 -17.49 -18.49 0.85
N PHE A 703 -18.43 -18.05 1.68
CA PHE A 703 -19.76 -18.61 1.79
C PHE A 703 -20.76 -17.53 2.22
N ASP A 704 -22.03 -17.74 1.89
CA ASP A 704 -23.13 -16.85 2.31
C ASP A 704 -23.39 -17.00 3.81
N ASP A 705 -22.98 -16.01 4.60
CA ASP A 705 -23.08 -16.00 6.06
C ASP A 705 -24.52 -16.04 6.55
N THR A 706 -25.48 -15.54 5.75
CA THR A 706 -26.89 -15.54 6.12
C THR A 706 -27.45 -16.96 6.27
N LYS A 707 -26.88 -17.93 5.55
CA LYS A 707 -27.32 -19.33 5.57
C LYS A 707 -26.91 -20.09 6.83
N VAL A 708 -25.91 -19.61 7.58
CA VAL A 708 -25.35 -20.35 8.73
C VAL A 708 -25.76 -19.78 10.08
N ARG A 709 -26.53 -18.68 10.08
CA ARG A 709 -26.86 -17.90 11.30
C ARG A 709 -27.58 -18.74 12.34
N GLU A 710 -28.65 -19.42 11.94
CA GLU A 710 -29.42 -20.26 12.86
C GLU A 710 -28.82 -21.65 12.96
N LYS A 711 -28.46 -22.26 11.82
CA LYS A 711 -27.96 -23.61 11.72
C LYS A 711 -26.67 -23.67 10.92
N VAL A 712 -25.65 -24.37 11.44
CA VAL A 712 -24.47 -24.76 10.67
C VAL A 712 -24.20 -26.25 10.83
N VAL A 713 -23.94 -26.91 9.70
CA VAL A 713 -23.47 -28.29 9.64
C VAL A 713 -22.09 -28.29 9.02
N LEU A 714 -21.11 -28.89 9.68
CA LEU A 714 -19.76 -29.09 9.14
C LEU A 714 -19.49 -30.58 9.11
N GLU A 715 -18.95 -31.09 8.01
CA GLU A 715 -18.52 -32.48 7.89
C GLU A 715 -17.19 -32.51 7.15
N LEU A 716 -16.20 -33.23 7.67
CA LEU A 716 -14.92 -33.43 7.03
C LEU A 716 -14.28 -34.73 7.52
N GLU A 717 -13.36 -35.28 6.73
CA GLU A 717 -12.51 -36.38 7.17
C GLU A 717 -11.09 -35.88 7.39
N LEU A 718 -10.48 -36.30 8.50
CA LEU A 718 -9.12 -35.94 8.88
C LEU A 718 -8.30 -37.20 9.16
N ARG A 719 -7.09 -37.25 8.58
CA ARG A 719 -6.04 -38.21 8.90
C ARG A 719 -4.81 -37.48 9.43
N THR A 720 -4.41 -37.71 10.67
CA THR A 720 -3.26 -37.03 11.29
C THR A 720 -2.54 -37.92 12.30
N LYS A 721 -1.27 -37.58 12.61
CA LYS A 721 -0.51 -38.13 13.75
C LYS A 721 -0.17 -37.06 14.80
N GLU A 722 -0.59 -35.82 14.56
CA GLU A 722 -0.28 -34.69 15.42
C GLU A 722 -1.15 -34.68 16.68
N GLN A 723 -0.54 -34.30 17.80
CA GLN A 723 -1.26 -34.12 19.06
C GLN A 723 -2.08 -32.83 19.10
N SER A 724 -1.72 -31.82 18.29
CA SER A 724 -2.45 -30.55 18.27
C SER A 724 -2.39 -29.83 16.94
N GLY A 725 -3.48 -29.14 16.59
CA GLY A 725 -3.52 -28.27 15.43
C GLY A 725 -4.93 -27.74 15.14
N LEU A 726 -5.00 -26.61 14.46
CA LEU A 726 -6.26 -26.02 14.04
C LEU A 726 -6.75 -26.66 12.74
N VAL A 727 -7.98 -27.18 12.76
CA VAL A 727 -8.59 -27.90 11.63
C VAL A 727 -9.54 -26.98 10.86
N LEU A 728 -10.34 -26.18 11.55
CA LEU A 728 -11.31 -25.27 10.93
C LEU A 728 -11.56 -24.05 11.82
N TYR A 729 -11.69 -22.87 11.21
CA TYR A 729 -12.06 -21.64 11.91
C TYR A 729 -12.91 -20.71 11.04
N MET A 730 -14.02 -20.21 11.58
CA MET A 730 -14.79 -19.10 11.00
C MET A 730 -15.24 -18.16 12.11
N ALA A 731 -15.22 -16.85 11.86
CA ALA A 731 -15.51 -15.85 12.87
C ALA A 731 -16.00 -14.52 12.30
N ARG A 732 -16.53 -13.67 13.18
CA ARG A 732 -16.78 -12.25 12.91
C ARG A 732 -15.47 -11.45 12.83
N ILE A 733 -15.51 -10.23 12.28
CA ILE A 733 -14.35 -9.31 12.21
C ILE A 733 -13.69 -9.10 13.58
N ASN A 734 -14.51 -8.98 14.64
CA ASN A 734 -14.03 -8.76 16.01
C ASN A 734 -13.85 -10.06 16.82
N HIS A 735 -14.04 -11.24 16.21
CA HIS A 735 -13.99 -12.56 16.87
C HIS A 735 -14.96 -12.73 18.05
N ALA A 736 -16.01 -11.90 18.14
CA ALA A 736 -17.06 -12.03 19.15
C ALA A 736 -17.84 -13.34 18.93
N ASP A 737 -18.16 -13.62 17.67
CA ASP A 737 -18.82 -14.84 17.23
C ASP A 737 -17.83 -15.70 16.45
N PHE A 738 -17.76 -16.99 16.76
CA PHE A 738 -16.89 -17.91 16.03
C PHE A 738 -17.34 -19.37 16.17
N VAL A 739 -16.82 -20.20 15.26
CA VAL A 739 -16.81 -21.66 15.37
C VAL A 739 -15.40 -22.15 15.04
N SER A 740 -14.87 -23.08 15.83
CA SER A 740 -13.53 -23.65 15.69
C SER A 740 -13.54 -25.16 15.91
N ILE A 741 -12.83 -25.90 15.05
CA ILE A 741 -12.49 -27.31 15.26
C ILE A 741 -10.97 -27.38 15.45
N GLN A 742 -10.54 -27.89 16.60
CA GLN A 742 -9.13 -28.07 16.96
C GLN A 742 -8.87 -29.53 17.35
N VAL A 743 -7.71 -30.05 16.98
CA VAL A 743 -7.16 -31.23 17.66
C VAL A 743 -6.37 -30.73 18.87
N LYS A 744 -6.64 -31.27 20.05
CA LYS A 744 -5.94 -30.96 21.30
C LYS A 744 -5.72 -32.26 22.07
N ASP A 745 -4.46 -32.53 22.43
CA ASP A 745 -4.06 -33.77 23.10
C ASP A 745 -4.53 -35.04 22.35
N GLY A 746 -4.54 -34.95 21.00
CA GLY A 746 -5.05 -35.98 20.09
C GLY A 746 -6.57 -36.02 19.94
N GLN A 747 -7.33 -35.29 20.76
CA GLN A 747 -8.79 -35.27 20.78
C GLN A 747 -9.37 -34.18 19.88
N VAL A 748 -10.50 -34.44 19.23
CA VAL A 748 -11.25 -33.42 18.48
C VAL A 748 -12.07 -32.56 19.45
N CYS A 749 -11.82 -31.25 19.43
CA CYS A 749 -12.51 -30.25 20.23
C CYS A 749 -13.27 -29.28 19.32
N LEU A 750 -14.56 -29.07 19.62
CA LEU A 750 -15.38 -28.02 19.04
C LEU A 750 -15.47 -26.86 20.02
N GLY A 751 -15.20 -25.65 19.54
CA GLY A 751 -15.39 -24.39 20.26
C GLY A 751 -16.30 -23.45 19.47
N TYR A 752 -17.20 -22.74 20.14
CA TYR A 752 -18.03 -21.71 19.51
C TYR A 752 -18.50 -20.65 20.50
N ASP A 753 -18.70 -19.42 20.01
CA ASP A 753 -19.30 -18.30 20.73
C ASP A 753 -20.27 -17.56 19.82
N LEU A 754 -21.36 -17.03 20.40
CA LEU A 754 -22.47 -16.33 19.75
C LEU A 754 -22.58 -14.90 20.29
N GLY A 755 -21.44 -14.29 20.60
CA GLY A 755 -21.31 -12.93 21.10
C GLY A 755 -21.43 -12.78 22.62
N HIS A 756 -21.52 -13.88 23.37
CA HIS A 756 -21.98 -13.85 24.75
C HIS A 756 -21.32 -14.85 25.71
N GLY A 757 -20.43 -15.72 25.24
CA GLY A 757 -19.65 -16.62 26.09
C GLY A 757 -19.12 -17.83 25.32
N ASN A 758 -17.81 -18.09 25.47
CA ASN A 758 -17.14 -19.20 24.80
C ASN A 758 -17.63 -20.56 25.34
N THR A 759 -18.07 -21.43 24.44
CA THR A 759 -18.47 -22.81 24.73
C THR A 759 -17.53 -23.76 24.02
N SER A 760 -16.97 -24.75 24.73
CA SER A 760 -16.08 -25.74 24.10
C SER A 760 -16.23 -27.13 24.70
N GLY A 761 -15.91 -28.15 23.91
CA GLY A 761 -15.97 -29.55 24.33
C GLY A 761 -15.28 -30.48 23.36
N CYS A 762 -14.68 -31.53 23.91
CA CYS A 762 -13.87 -32.50 23.16
C CYS A 762 -14.45 -33.92 23.25
N VAL A 763 -14.08 -34.77 22.30
CA VAL A 763 -14.30 -36.21 22.39
C VAL A 763 -13.25 -36.86 23.32
N PRO A 764 -13.57 -37.95 24.03
CA PRO A 764 -12.70 -38.48 25.10
C PRO A 764 -11.57 -39.39 24.58
N PHE A 765 -11.49 -39.64 23.27
CA PHE A 765 -10.50 -40.51 22.64
C PHE A 765 -9.70 -39.75 21.58
N SER A 766 -8.51 -40.25 21.28
CA SER A 766 -7.59 -39.62 20.34
C SER A 766 -7.79 -40.13 18.92
N ILE A 767 -7.60 -39.25 17.93
CA ILE A 767 -7.76 -39.50 16.49
C ILE A 767 -6.44 -39.36 15.71
N ASN A 768 -5.32 -39.33 16.44
CA ASN A 768 -3.98 -39.11 15.88
C ASN A 768 -3.23 -40.44 15.61
N ASP A 769 -3.97 -41.48 15.23
CA ASP A 769 -3.47 -42.83 14.94
C ASP A 769 -2.94 -42.97 13.49
N GLY A 770 -3.15 -41.95 12.66
CA GLY A 770 -2.82 -41.96 11.23
C GLY A 770 -3.89 -42.60 10.34
N SER A 771 -5.07 -42.91 10.86
CA SER A 771 -6.26 -43.37 10.14
C SER A 771 -7.18 -42.20 9.77
N TRP A 772 -8.13 -42.43 8.86
CA TRP A 772 -9.15 -41.44 8.52
C TRP A 772 -10.27 -41.44 9.56
N HIS A 773 -10.55 -40.28 10.15
CA HIS A 773 -11.67 -40.07 11.06
C HIS A 773 -12.66 -39.05 10.49
N LYS A 774 -13.95 -39.37 10.56
CA LYS A 774 -15.04 -38.50 10.09
C LYS A 774 -15.54 -37.61 11.21
N ILE A 775 -15.33 -36.30 11.08
CA ILE A 775 -15.74 -35.28 12.05
C ILE A 775 -17.00 -34.58 11.53
N ARG A 776 -18.06 -34.57 12.34
CA ARG A 776 -19.32 -33.90 12.02
C ARG A 776 -19.74 -32.97 13.15
N VAL A 777 -20.03 -31.72 12.81
CA VAL A 777 -20.58 -30.71 13.72
C VAL A 777 -21.96 -30.32 13.21
N ASN A 778 -22.95 -30.28 14.10
CA ASN A 778 -24.28 -29.76 13.80
C ASN A 778 -24.67 -28.80 14.91
N ARG A 779 -24.70 -27.51 14.61
CA ARG A 779 -25.19 -26.47 15.52
C ARG A 779 -26.52 -25.94 15.01
N HIS A 780 -27.51 -25.90 15.88
CA HIS A 780 -28.82 -25.31 15.65
C HIS A 780 -29.16 -24.43 16.85
N LYS A 781 -29.28 -23.13 16.60
CA LYS A 781 -29.43 -22.10 17.64
C LYS A 781 -28.31 -22.26 18.69
N GLN A 782 -28.61 -22.18 19.97
CA GLN A 782 -27.60 -22.31 21.03
C GLN A 782 -26.93 -23.70 21.14
N ARG A 783 -27.54 -24.73 20.55
CA ARG A 783 -27.14 -26.13 20.76
C ARG A 783 -26.21 -26.59 19.66
N ALA A 784 -25.09 -27.19 20.03
CA ALA A 784 -24.16 -27.84 19.12
C ALA A 784 -23.99 -29.33 19.46
N LEU A 785 -23.81 -30.13 18.41
CA LEU A 785 -23.51 -31.55 18.47
C LEU A 785 -22.20 -31.79 17.72
N LEU A 786 -21.20 -32.31 18.42
CA LEU A 786 -19.98 -32.84 17.81
C LEU A 786 -20.07 -34.35 17.74
N SER A 787 -19.83 -34.95 16.58
CA SER A 787 -19.73 -36.39 16.38
C SER A 787 -18.45 -36.75 15.66
N VAL A 788 -17.83 -37.85 16.08
CA VAL A 788 -16.64 -38.42 15.42
C VAL A 788 -16.91 -39.90 15.14
N ASP A 789 -16.71 -40.30 13.89
CA ASP A 789 -16.92 -41.66 13.35
C ASP A 789 -18.33 -42.23 13.55
N GLY A 790 -19.32 -41.38 13.88
CA GLY A 790 -20.69 -41.81 14.19
C GLY A 790 -20.86 -42.54 15.53
N ASN A 791 -19.76 -42.93 16.19
CA ASN A 791 -19.77 -43.75 17.41
C ASN A 791 -19.90 -42.91 18.67
N TYR A 792 -19.46 -41.65 18.63
CA TYR A 792 -19.51 -40.75 19.78
C TYR A 792 -20.18 -39.43 19.41
N THR A 793 -20.98 -38.91 20.33
CA THR A 793 -21.69 -37.63 20.19
C THR A 793 -21.58 -36.82 21.47
N LYS A 794 -21.11 -35.57 21.37
CA LYS A 794 -21.04 -34.60 22.46
C LYS A 794 -22.04 -33.47 22.21
N HIS A 795 -22.97 -33.30 23.15
CA HIS A 795 -23.88 -32.15 23.16
C HIS A 795 -23.27 -30.99 23.95
N MET A 796 -23.43 -29.78 23.42
CA MET A 796 -23.06 -28.52 24.06
C MET A 796 -24.16 -27.49 23.87
N THR A 797 -24.31 -26.61 24.84
CA THR A 797 -25.29 -25.51 24.80
C THR A 797 -24.60 -24.24 25.27
N SER A 798 -24.75 -23.16 24.50
CA SER A 798 -24.20 -21.85 24.87
C SER A 798 -24.91 -21.29 26.12
N PRO A 799 -24.20 -20.70 27.10
CA PRO A 799 -24.75 -20.34 28.41
C PRO A 799 -25.66 -19.09 28.44
N LYS A 800 -25.89 -18.39 27.32
CA LYS A 800 -26.69 -17.15 27.26
C LYS A 800 -27.75 -17.16 26.15
N LYS A 801 -28.66 -16.18 26.16
CA LYS A 801 -29.82 -16.07 25.25
C LYS A 801 -29.50 -15.90 23.76
N ALA A 802 -28.26 -15.60 23.38
CA ALA A 802 -27.90 -15.44 21.98
C ALA A 802 -27.91 -16.78 21.23
N ASP A 803 -28.60 -16.81 20.11
CA ASP A 803 -28.86 -18.02 19.34
C ASP A 803 -28.57 -17.86 17.85
N LEU A 804 -27.91 -16.76 17.45
CA LEU A 804 -27.48 -16.50 16.08
C LEU A 804 -25.95 -16.49 16.01
N LEU A 805 -25.41 -17.00 14.90
CA LEU A 805 -23.98 -16.96 14.58
C LEU A 805 -23.75 -15.87 13.51
N ASP A 806 -23.04 -14.80 13.86
CA ASP A 806 -22.73 -13.69 12.94
C ASP A 806 -21.24 -13.71 12.53
N VAL A 807 -20.95 -14.11 11.29
CA VAL A 807 -19.58 -14.32 10.78
C VAL A 807 -19.39 -13.65 9.41
N VAL A 808 -18.14 -13.42 8.98
CA VAL A 808 -17.83 -12.61 7.77
C VAL A 808 -17.97 -13.35 6.43
N GLY A 809 -18.68 -14.48 6.40
CA GLY A 809 -18.83 -15.29 5.18
C GLY A 809 -17.52 -15.91 4.67
N LEU A 810 -16.56 -16.20 5.56
CA LEU A 810 -15.29 -16.82 5.21
C LEU A 810 -14.92 -17.91 6.24
N VAL A 811 -14.59 -19.11 5.75
CA VAL A 811 -14.13 -20.24 6.57
C VAL A 811 -12.70 -20.61 6.20
N TYR A 812 -11.85 -20.78 7.21
CA TYR A 812 -10.48 -21.24 7.08
C TYR A 812 -10.38 -22.71 7.46
N VAL A 813 -9.72 -23.50 6.62
CA VAL A 813 -9.53 -24.95 6.79
C VAL A 813 -8.04 -25.25 6.85
N GLY A 814 -7.67 -26.09 7.81
CA GLY A 814 -6.31 -26.56 8.06
C GLY A 814 -5.40 -25.60 8.83
N GLY A 815 -5.73 -24.32 8.97
CA GLY A 815 -4.93 -23.33 9.70
C GLY A 815 -5.40 -21.89 9.45
N LEU A 816 -4.58 -20.90 9.84
CA LEU A 816 -4.88 -19.47 9.67
C LEU A 816 -3.77 -18.73 8.91
N PRO A 817 -4.10 -17.66 8.16
CA PRO A 817 -3.11 -16.75 7.57
C PRO A 817 -2.14 -16.16 8.61
N LEU A 818 -0.92 -15.83 8.20
CA LEU A 818 0.14 -15.32 9.11
C LEU A 818 -0.28 -14.11 9.94
N ASN A 819 -1.06 -13.20 9.33
CA ASN A 819 -1.51 -11.96 9.98
C ASN A 819 -2.87 -12.12 10.69
N TYR A 820 -3.46 -13.31 10.66
CA TYR A 820 -4.76 -13.57 11.29
C TYR A 820 -4.55 -14.04 12.73
N THR A 821 -4.87 -13.19 13.69
CA THR A 821 -4.68 -13.48 15.11
C THR A 821 -6.00 -13.57 15.84
N THR A 822 -6.22 -14.62 16.64
CA THR A 822 -7.37 -14.74 17.54
C THR A 822 -6.92 -15.22 18.91
N LYS A 823 -7.40 -14.59 19.98
CA LYS A 823 -7.11 -15.00 21.37
C LYS A 823 -8.24 -15.85 21.98
N ARG A 824 -9.32 -16.07 21.22
CA ARG A 824 -10.58 -16.62 21.74
C ARG A 824 -10.62 -18.15 21.76
N ILE A 825 -9.79 -18.79 20.93
CA ILE A 825 -9.72 -20.26 20.77
C ILE A 825 -8.50 -20.91 21.43
N GLY A 826 -7.85 -20.19 22.35
CA GLY A 826 -6.65 -20.69 23.03
C GLY A 826 -5.38 -20.65 22.16
N PRO A 827 -4.31 -21.36 22.57
CA PRO A 827 -2.98 -21.23 21.98
C PRO A 827 -2.78 -22.02 20.66
N ILE A 828 -3.70 -22.92 20.32
CA ILE A 828 -3.61 -23.80 19.15
C ILE A 828 -4.09 -23.04 17.91
N LEU A 829 -3.22 -22.18 17.40
CA LEU A 829 -3.46 -21.37 16.20
C LEU A 829 -2.65 -21.85 14.98
N HIS A 830 -1.75 -22.82 15.18
CA HIS A 830 -0.96 -23.39 14.10
C HIS A 830 -1.78 -24.43 13.32
N SER A 831 -1.44 -24.52 12.04
CA SER A 831 -2.03 -25.48 11.10
C SER A 831 -1.87 -26.92 11.59
N ILE A 832 -2.91 -27.74 11.41
CA ILE A 832 -2.84 -29.18 11.63
C ILE A 832 -1.99 -29.84 10.54
N ASN A 833 -0.95 -30.60 10.92
CA ASN A 833 -0.24 -31.46 9.99
C ASN A 833 -1.04 -32.76 9.79
N GLY A 834 -1.71 -32.85 8.64
CA GLY A 834 -2.60 -33.95 8.33
C GLY A 834 -3.26 -33.80 6.97
N CYS A 835 -3.93 -34.86 6.55
CA CYS A 835 -4.70 -34.93 5.33
C CYS A 835 -6.18 -34.67 5.61
N LEU A 836 -6.78 -33.77 4.86
CA LEU A 836 -8.22 -33.50 4.90
C LEU A 836 -8.86 -33.83 3.55
N ARG A 837 -10.08 -34.37 3.59
CA ARG A 837 -10.93 -34.60 2.42
C ARG A 837 -12.42 -34.53 2.80
N ASN A 838 -13.28 -34.62 1.80
CA ASN A 838 -14.74 -34.70 1.98
C ASN A 838 -15.32 -33.55 2.82
N LEU A 839 -14.76 -32.34 2.69
CA LEU A 839 -15.28 -31.16 3.36
C LEU A 839 -16.67 -30.80 2.82
N ARG A 840 -17.65 -30.69 3.71
CA ARG A 840 -19.01 -30.23 3.44
C ARG A 840 -19.43 -29.24 4.49
N MET A 841 -20.13 -28.20 4.07
CA MET A 841 -20.70 -27.20 4.95
C MET A 841 -22.17 -27.00 4.57
N GLY A 842 -23.04 -26.99 5.55
CA GLY A 842 -24.47 -26.81 5.38
C GLY A 842 -24.99 -25.70 6.27
N GLY A 843 -26.10 -25.11 5.86
CA GLY A 843 -26.82 -24.06 6.54
C GLY A 843 -28.30 -24.38 6.70
N GLY A 844 -29.02 -23.51 7.38
CA GLY A 844 -30.48 -23.57 7.48
C GLY A 844 -31.07 -22.17 7.61
N LEU A 845 -32.07 -21.87 6.77
CA LEU A 845 -32.84 -20.64 6.82
C LEU A 845 -34.28 -20.91 7.21
N THR A 846 -34.81 -20.05 8.06
CA THR A 846 -36.19 -20.09 8.52
C THR A 846 -37.05 -19.29 7.55
N SER A 847 -37.76 -19.97 6.66
CA SER A 847 -38.70 -19.31 5.74
C SER A 847 -40.07 -19.19 6.43
N VAL A 848 -40.58 -17.97 6.49
CA VAL A 848 -41.95 -17.68 6.92
C VAL A 848 -42.79 -17.50 5.67
N ALA A 849 -43.27 -18.60 5.11
CA ALA A 849 -44.25 -18.61 4.03
C ALA A 849 -45.61 -19.07 4.60
N ALA A 850 -46.66 -18.29 4.34
CA ALA A 850 -48.04 -18.60 4.75
C ALA A 850 -48.25 -18.88 6.26
N GLY A 851 -47.55 -18.15 7.14
CA GLY A 851 -47.74 -18.26 8.59
C GLY A 851 -47.21 -19.55 9.24
N ARG A 852 -46.50 -20.41 8.48
CA ARG A 852 -45.78 -21.58 9.00
C ARG A 852 -44.28 -21.36 8.85
N SER A 853 -43.56 -21.44 9.96
CA SER A 853 -42.09 -21.42 9.99
C SER A 853 -41.56 -22.79 9.53
N LYS A 854 -40.87 -22.84 8.39
CA LYS A 854 -40.22 -24.06 7.88
C LYS A 854 -38.72 -23.83 7.77
N LEU A 855 -37.94 -24.69 8.44
CA LEU A 855 -36.48 -24.72 8.30
C LEU A 855 -36.12 -25.40 6.98
N ILE A 856 -35.40 -24.71 6.10
CA ILE A 856 -34.92 -25.24 4.82
C ILE A 856 -33.42 -25.52 4.96
N ASP A 857 -33.04 -26.80 4.93
CA ASP A 857 -31.63 -27.20 4.91
C ASP A 857 -31.00 -26.86 3.56
N MET A 858 -29.85 -26.21 3.58
CA MET A 858 -29.11 -25.80 2.39
C MET A 858 -27.70 -26.36 2.43
N ASP A 859 -27.25 -26.96 1.33
CA ASP A 859 -25.87 -27.42 1.18
C ASP A 859 -25.03 -26.27 0.59
N LEU A 860 -23.99 -25.84 1.31
CA LEU A 860 -23.00 -24.89 0.82
C LEU A 860 -21.84 -25.71 0.28
N LYS A 861 -21.88 -26.00 -1.03
CA LYS A 861 -20.85 -26.78 -1.71
C LYS A 861 -19.50 -26.06 -1.62
N LEU A 862 -18.61 -26.60 -0.78
CA LEU A 862 -17.22 -26.20 -0.68
C LEU A 862 -16.39 -27.19 -1.50
N ASP A 863 -15.73 -26.71 -2.56
CA ASP A 863 -14.85 -27.56 -3.38
C ASP A 863 -13.38 -27.31 -3.01
N MET A 864 -12.75 -28.30 -2.36
CA MET A 864 -11.34 -28.22 -1.98
C MET A 864 -10.38 -28.20 -3.19
N ALA A 865 -10.84 -28.57 -4.39
CA ALA A 865 -10.06 -28.43 -5.62
C ALA A 865 -9.99 -26.97 -6.11
N THR A 866 -11.01 -26.15 -5.79
CA THR A 866 -11.10 -24.73 -6.17
C THR A 866 -11.39 -23.84 -4.96
N PRO A 867 -10.46 -23.75 -3.98
CA PRO A 867 -10.64 -22.87 -2.83
C PRO A 867 -10.51 -21.40 -3.24
N THR A 868 -11.16 -20.50 -2.51
CA THR A 868 -11.04 -19.04 -2.69
C THR A 868 -9.58 -18.56 -2.55
N SER A 869 -8.79 -19.22 -1.69
CA SER A 869 -7.35 -19.06 -1.62
C SER A 869 -6.72 -20.29 -0.95
N SER A 870 -5.48 -20.60 -1.32
CA SER A 870 -4.71 -21.71 -0.78
C SER A 870 -3.27 -21.28 -0.50
N HIS A 871 -2.75 -21.64 0.67
CA HIS A 871 -1.39 -21.32 1.08
C HIS A 871 -0.70 -22.55 1.66
N MET A 872 0.42 -22.95 1.06
CA MET A 872 1.27 -24.05 1.52
C MET A 872 0.50 -25.36 1.77
N VAL A 873 -0.39 -25.72 0.85
CA VAL A 873 -1.14 -26.97 0.87
C VAL A 873 -0.54 -27.96 -0.12
N GLY A 874 -0.31 -29.18 0.35
CA GLY A 874 0.31 -30.25 -0.41
C GLY A 874 -0.67 -31.31 -0.87
N ARG A 875 -0.13 -32.33 -1.54
CA ARG A 875 -0.83 -33.57 -1.88
C ARG A 875 -0.75 -34.57 -0.73
N CYS A 876 -1.81 -35.35 -0.57
CA CYS A 876 -1.84 -36.47 0.36
C CYS A 876 -1.35 -37.75 -0.31
N PHE A 877 -0.25 -38.31 0.19
CA PHE A 877 0.22 -39.62 -0.27
C PHE A 877 -0.58 -40.74 0.40
N VAL A 878 -0.77 -41.85 -0.31
CA VAL A 878 -1.43 -43.05 0.23
C VAL A 878 -0.72 -43.52 1.49
N ALA A 879 0.61 -43.69 1.40
CA ALA A 879 1.49 -44.02 2.51
C ALA A 879 2.62 -42.97 2.64
N THR A 880 2.98 -42.65 3.87
CA THR A 880 4.00 -41.64 4.20
C THR A 880 4.98 -42.14 5.24
N GLU A 881 6.24 -41.76 5.10
CA GLU A 881 7.29 -41.93 6.09
C GLU A 881 7.89 -40.57 6.50
N THR A 882 8.74 -40.58 7.54
CA THR A 882 9.39 -39.37 8.02
C THR A 882 10.36 -38.81 6.99
N GLY A 883 10.11 -37.60 6.51
CA GLY A 883 11.00 -36.89 5.61
C GLY A 883 10.34 -35.67 4.97
N THR A 884 11.03 -35.04 4.03
CA THR A 884 10.52 -33.92 3.22
C THR A 884 10.67 -34.26 1.75
N TYR A 885 9.55 -34.23 1.03
CA TYR A 885 9.50 -34.56 -0.39
C TYR A 885 9.79 -33.34 -1.28
N PHE A 886 10.64 -33.53 -2.28
CA PHE A 886 10.98 -32.56 -3.32
C PHE A 886 10.45 -33.10 -4.65
N ASP A 887 9.62 -32.33 -5.34
CA ASP A 887 8.95 -32.78 -6.56
C ASP A 887 9.81 -32.68 -7.84
N GLY A 888 11.01 -32.10 -7.72
CA GLY A 888 11.93 -31.86 -8.84
C GLY A 888 11.79 -30.49 -9.51
N THR A 889 10.90 -29.62 -9.03
CA THR A 889 10.69 -28.25 -9.55
C THR A 889 11.08 -27.16 -8.55
N GLY A 890 11.45 -27.59 -7.34
CA GLY A 890 11.45 -26.77 -6.15
C GLY A 890 12.81 -26.48 -5.52
N TYR A 891 12.78 -25.71 -4.44
CA TYR A 891 13.88 -25.48 -3.52
C TYR A 891 13.37 -24.98 -2.15
N LEU A 892 14.21 -25.15 -1.13
CA LEU A 892 14.06 -24.51 0.18
C LEU A 892 15.13 -23.45 0.36
N GLN A 893 14.74 -22.29 0.91
CA GLN A 893 15.70 -21.33 1.47
C GLN A 893 15.76 -21.56 2.98
N ALA A 894 16.66 -22.44 3.41
CA ALA A 894 16.74 -22.90 4.79
C ALA A 894 17.18 -21.81 5.78
N VAL A 895 18.17 -21.01 5.40
CA VAL A 895 18.73 -19.93 6.23
C VAL A 895 18.93 -18.70 5.37
N ALA A 896 18.57 -17.51 5.86
CA ALA A 896 18.59 -16.28 5.06
C ALA A 896 20.00 -15.79 4.68
N SER A 897 21.01 -16.10 5.50
CA SER A 897 22.42 -15.81 5.23
C SER A 897 23.27 -16.76 6.05
N TYR A 898 24.31 -17.35 5.44
CA TYR A 898 25.21 -18.25 6.13
C TYR A 898 26.65 -18.07 5.67
N ARG A 899 27.57 -17.91 6.63
CA ARG A 899 29.01 -17.84 6.38
C ARG A 899 29.65 -19.20 6.66
N VAL A 900 30.15 -19.88 5.63
CA VAL A 900 30.85 -21.16 5.73
C VAL A 900 32.13 -21.02 6.59
N GLY A 901 33.02 -20.08 6.26
CA GLY A 901 34.25 -19.80 7.02
C GLY A 901 35.31 -20.91 6.87
N LEU A 902 36.05 -21.20 7.95
CA LEU A 902 37.18 -22.15 7.94
C LEU A 902 36.70 -23.60 7.86
N ASP A 903 35.91 -24.04 8.84
CA ASP A 903 35.50 -25.43 9.00
C ASP A 903 33.97 -25.52 9.13
N VAL A 904 33.36 -26.44 8.38
CA VAL A 904 31.93 -26.77 8.48
C VAL A 904 31.71 -28.25 8.19
N SER A 905 30.79 -28.87 8.91
CA SER A 905 30.30 -30.22 8.65
C SER A 905 28.81 -30.16 8.32
N ILE A 906 28.39 -30.83 7.25
CA ILE A 906 27.01 -30.91 6.80
C ILE A 906 26.62 -32.38 6.76
N THR A 907 25.61 -32.77 7.53
CA THR A 907 25.06 -34.13 7.53
C THR A 907 23.61 -34.10 7.09
N LEU A 908 23.21 -35.00 6.20
CA LEU A 908 21.82 -35.20 5.80
C LEU A 908 21.59 -36.63 5.32
N GLU A 909 20.34 -37.07 5.36
CA GLU A 909 19.90 -38.30 4.69
C GLU A 909 19.06 -37.95 3.47
N PHE A 910 19.30 -38.63 2.35
CA PHE A 910 18.52 -38.43 1.13
C PHE A 910 18.21 -39.75 0.43
N ARG A 911 17.17 -39.70 -0.40
CA ARG A 911 16.82 -40.72 -1.38
C ARG A 911 16.32 -40.02 -2.64
N THR A 912 16.75 -40.44 -3.81
CA THR A 912 16.45 -39.73 -5.08
C THR A 912 15.89 -40.66 -6.13
N SER A 913 15.11 -40.09 -7.05
CA SER A 913 14.63 -40.76 -8.27
C SER A 913 15.23 -40.16 -9.55
N ARG A 914 16.19 -39.25 -9.42
CA ARG A 914 16.95 -38.64 -10.52
C ARG A 914 18.44 -38.86 -10.37
N THR A 915 19.12 -38.97 -11.52
CA THR A 915 20.58 -39.09 -11.57
C THR A 915 21.30 -37.76 -11.42
N SER A 916 20.58 -36.65 -11.52
CA SER A 916 21.12 -35.30 -11.31
C SER A 916 20.19 -34.46 -10.42
N GLY A 917 20.77 -33.67 -9.52
CA GLY A 917 20.01 -32.81 -8.61
C GLY A 917 20.86 -32.10 -7.57
N VAL A 918 20.55 -30.83 -7.31
CA VAL A 918 21.21 -30.03 -6.26
C VAL A 918 20.70 -30.43 -4.88
N LEU A 919 21.59 -30.88 -3.98
CA LEU A 919 21.23 -31.20 -2.60
C LEU A 919 21.27 -29.96 -1.70
N LEU A 920 22.38 -29.21 -1.74
CA LEU A 920 22.56 -28.01 -0.93
C LEU A 920 23.53 -27.04 -1.62
N ALA A 921 23.27 -25.73 -1.53
CA ALA A 921 24.15 -24.71 -2.08
C ALA A 921 24.17 -23.44 -1.23
N VAL A 922 25.35 -22.82 -1.11
CA VAL A 922 25.53 -21.49 -0.53
C VAL A 922 26.71 -20.81 -1.23
N SER A 923 26.58 -19.54 -1.60
CA SER A 923 27.61 -18.80 -2.35
C SER A 923 27.77 -17.36 -1.83
N ASN A 924 28.58 -16.55 -2.50
CA ASN A 924 28.53 -15.10 -2.47
C ASN A 924 28.53 -14.52 -3.90
N LYS A 925 28.47 -13.19 -4.00
CA LYS A 925 28.49 -12.47 -5.29
C LYS A 925 29.83 -12.53 -6.04
N ALA A 926 30.91 -12.98 -5.41
CA ALA A 926 32.23 -13.08 -6.01
C ALA A 926 32.44 -14.50 -6.58
N SER A 927 33.11 -15.36 -5.82
CA SER A 927 33.48 -16.73 -6.23
C SER A 927 33.36 -17.75 -5.11
N ASP A 928 33.34 -17.34 -3.84
CA ASP A 928 33.30 -18.28 -2.73
C ASP A 928 31.95 -18.99 -2.70
N GLY A 929 32.01 -20.30 -2.50
CA GLY A 929 30.80 -21.10 -2.42
C GLY A 929 31.05 -22.52 -1.96
N LEU A 930 29.97 -23.14 -1.53
CA LEU A 930 29.90 -24.53 -1.14
C LEU A 930 28.66 -25.15 -1.79
N GLY A 931 28.85 -26.27 -2.48
CA GLY A 931 27.80 -26.98 -3.20
C GLY A 931 27.86 -28.48 -2.99
N LEU A 932 26.71 -29.10 -2.77
CA LEU A 932 26.48 -30.54 -2.74
C LEU A 932 25.46 -30.89 -3.81
N GLU A 933 25.83 -31.75 -4.74
CA GLU A 933 24.98 -32.13 -5.87
C GLU A 933 25.25 -33.55 -6.34
N ILE A 934 24.24 -34.13 -6.97
CA ILE A 934 24.33 -35.37 -7.73
C ILE A 934 24.39 -34.97 -9.21
N VAL A 935 25.34 -35.50 -9.96
CA VAL A 935 25.48 -35.28 -11.41
C VAL A 935 25.81 -36.60 -12.07
N GLN A 936 24.95 -37.04 -13.00
CA GLN A 936 25.10 -38.30 -13.72
C GLN A 936 25.36 -39.50 -12.79
N GLY A 937 24.63 -39.56 -11.67
CA GLY A 937 24.71 -40.64 -10.68
C GLY A 937 25.90 -40.56 -9.72
N LYS A 938 26.80 -39.60 -9.88
CA LYS A 938 27.94 -39.37 -8.98
C LYS A 938 27.62 -38.25 -8.02
N LEU A 939 28.13 -38.33 -6.79
CA LEU A 939 27.93 -37.30 -5.79
C LEU A 939 29.17 -36.41 -5.69
N LEU A 940 28.97 -35.11 -5.75
CA LEU A 940 30.04 -34.12 -5.74
C LEU A 940 29.86 -33.15 -4.57
N PHE A 941 30.97 -32.90 -3.89
CA PHE A 941 31.09 -31.84 -2.89
C PHE A 941 32.12 -30.82 -3.35
N HIS A 942 31.62 -29.63 -3.69
CA HIS A 942 32.40 -28.51 -4.21
C HIS A 942 32.58 -27.44 -3.15
N VAL A 943 33.80 -26.91 -3.04
CA VAL A 943 34.09 -25.71 -2.25
C VAL A 943 35.04 -24.82 -3.02
N ASP A 944 34.74 -23.53 -3.11
CA ASP A 944 35.65 -22.50 -3.61
C ASP A 944 35.95 -21.51 -2.49
N ASN A 945 37.24 -21.38 -2.15
CA ASN A 945 37.76 -20.45 -1.13
C ASN A 945 38.31 -19.16 -1.79
N GLY A 946 37.90 -18.85 -3.02
CA GLY A 946 38.36 -17.70 -3.81
C GLY A 946 39.63 -17.96 -4.64
N ALA A 947 40.14 -19.19 -4.66
CA ALA A 947 41.34 -19.59 -5.41
C ALA A 947 41.08 -20.79 -6.35
N GLY A 948 39.81 -21.04 -6.69
CA GLY A 948 39.40 -22.13 -7.56
C GLY A 948 38.71 -23.27 -6.80
N ARG A 949 37.92 -24.04 -7.54
CA ARG A 949 37.01 -25.05 -7.02
C ARG A 949 37.73 -26.34 -6.60
N ILE A 950 37.58 -26.72 -5.34
CA ILE A 950 38.00 -28.01 -4.78
C ILE A 950 36.80 -28.96 -4.84
N THR A 951 37.00 -30.18 -5.35
CA THR A 951 35.90 -31.13 -5.55
C THR A 951 36.25 -32.50 -4.97
N ALA A 952 35.51 -32.94 -3.95
CA ALA A 952 35.49 -34.35 -3.55
C ALA A 952 34.40 -35.09 -4.34
N LEU A 953 34.80 -36.12 -5.08
CA LEU A 953 33.92 -36.95 -5.90
C LEU A 953 33.72 -38.31 -5.23
N HIS A 954 32.47 -38.73 -5.10
CA HIS A 954 32.11 -40.10 -4.72
C HIS A 954 31.37 -40.79 -5.86
N VAL A 955 31.90 -41.93 -6.29
CA VAL A 955 31.29 -42.80 -7.30
C VAL A 955 30.67 -43.99 -6.59
N PRO A 956 29.34 -44.18 -6.64
CA PRO A 956 28.68 -45.30 -5.96
C PRO A 956 29.04 -46.63 -6.62
N GLU A 957 29.08 -47.70 -5.81
CA GLU A 957 29.17 -49.08 -6.30
C GLU A 957 27.75 -49.60 -6.65
N GLY A 958 27.57 -50.22 -7.81
CA GLY A 958 26.28 -50.80 -8.22
C GLY A 958 25.32 -49.82 -8.92
N LYS A 959 24.03 -49.84 -8.58
CA LYS A 959 22.93 -49.13 -9.29
C LYS A 959 22.87 -47.61 -9.07
N GLY A 960 23.87 -47.01 -8.43
CA GLY A 960 23.91 -45.59 -8.10
C GLY A 960 23.02 -45.20 -6.90
N PHE A 961 22.84 -43.89 -6.68
CA PHE A 961 22.01 -43.34 -5.59
C PHE A 961 20.50 -43.34 -5.87
N CYS A 962 20.11 -43.87 -7.02
CA CYS A 962 18.73 -44.00 -7.50
C CYS A 962 18.15 -45.39 -7.15
N ASP A 963 18.54 -45.98 -6.02
CA ASP A 963 18.18 -47.36 -5.66
C ASP A 963 16.90 -47.45 -4.81
N GLY A 964 16.26 -46.31 -4.52
CA GLY A 964 15.07 -46.21 -3.67
C GLY A 964 15.36 -46.26 -2.17
N ARG A 965 16.63 -46.39 -1.76
CA ARG A 965 17.05 -46.48 -0.36
C ARG A 965 17.48 -45.13 0.18
N TRP A 966 17.51 -45.03 1.51
CA TRP A 966 18.07 -43.87 2.21
C TRP A 966 19.59 -43.97 2.27
N HIS A 967 20.28 -42.93 1.82
CA HIS A 967 21.73 -42.77 1.92
C HIS A 967 22.06 -41.70 2.96
N THR A 968 23.10 -41.95 3.76
CA THR A 968 23.60 -41.00 4.75
C THR A 968 24.81 -40.26 4.20
N LEU A 969 24.71 -38.94 4.12
CA LEU A 969 25.74 -38.04 3.61
C LEU A 969 26.35 -37.21 4.74
N THR A 970 27.68 -37.18 4.81
CA THR A 970 28.43 -36.22 5.62
C THR A 970 29.51 -35.53 4.79
N ALA A 971 29.45 -34.21 4.68
CA ALA A 971 30.39 -33.40 3.94
C ALA A 971 31.14 -32.45 4.88
N ASN A 972 32.47 -32.57 4.93
CA ASN A 972 33.32 -31.79 5.82
C ASN A 972 34.23 -30.88 5.00
N LYS A 973 34.10 -29.57 5.20
CA LYS A 973 35.14 -28.61 4.82
C LYS A 973 36.05 -28.40 6.02
N ILE A 974 37.34 -28.60 5.83
CA ILE A 974 38.39 -28.40 6.84
C ILE A 974 39.46 -27.50 6.22
N ARG A 975 39.37 -26.19 6.44
CA ARG A 975 40.26 -25.18 5.85
C ARG A 975 40.32 -25.29 4.31
N HIS A 976 41.41 -25.85 3.78
CA HIS A 976 41.69 -26.04 2.35
C HIS A 976 41.48 -27.50 1.88
N ARG A 977 40.95 -28.38 2.75
CA ARG A 977 40.58 -29.77 2.47
C ARG A 977 39.06 -29.94 2.51
N VAL A 978 38.54 -30.79 1.64
CA VAL A 978 37.15 -31.22 1.62
C VAL A 978 37.05 -32.74 1.69
N GLU A 979 36.07 -33.23 2.41
CA GLU A 979 35.78 -34.65 2.57
C GLU A 979 34.30 -34.91 2.36
N LEU A 980 33.99 -36.03 1.72
CA LEU A 980 32.65 -36.49 1.46
C LEU A 980 32.56 -37.95 1.91
N ILE A 981 31.67 -38.24 2.86
CA ILE A 981 31.46 -39.57 3.43
C ILE A 981 30.04 -39.99 3.12
N ILE A 982 29.88 -41.08 2.36
CA ILE A 982 28.58 -41.63 1.97
C ILE A 982 28.49 -43.08 2.42
N ASP A 983 27.49 -43.40 3.24
CA ASP A 983 27.27 -44.74 3.78
C ASP A 983 28.55 -45.37 4.37
N GLY A 984 29.36 -44.53 5.04
CA GLY A 984 30.63 -44.90 5.66
C GLY A 984 31.86 -44.87 4.74
N LYS A 985 31.71 -44.72 3.42
CA LYS A 985 32.82 -44.65 2.46
C LYS A 985 33.29 -43.20 2.26
N ARG A 986 34.60 -42.96 2.39
CA ARG A 986 35.20 -41.62 2.38
C ARG A 986 35.91 -41.29 1.07
N SER A 987 35.60 -40.11 0.52
CA SER A 987 36.28 -39.46 -0.59
C SER A 987 36.81 -38.09 -0.13
N GLN A 988 37.98 -37.65 -0.63
CA GLN A 988 38.57 -36.37 -0.21
C GLN A 988 39.31 -35.67 -1.35
N ALA A 989 39.43 -34.35 -1.24
CA ALA A 989 40.23 -33.51 -2.11
C ALA A 989 40.81 -32.32 -1.33
N GLN A 990 41.88 -31.71 -1.84
CA GLN A 990 42.52 -30.55 -1.21
C GLN A 990 42.93 -29.52 -2.26
N SER A 991 42.93 -28.25 -1.89
CA SER A 991 43.43 -27.16 -2.74
C SER A 991 44.94 -27.23 -2.92
N SER A 992 45.42 -26.87 -4.11
CA SER A 992 46.84 -26.65 -4.38
C SER A 992 47.38 -25.37 -3.72
N ASN A 993 46.51 -24.50 -3.20
CA ASN A 993 46.87 -23.27 -2.49
C ASN A 993 46.46 -23.34 -1.01
N PRO A 994 47.36 -23.77 -0.10
CA PRO A 994 47.05 -23.90 1.33
C PRO A 994 46.71 -22.59 2.05
N ARG A 995 47.06 -21.43 1.46
CA ARG A 995 46.73 -20.11 2.01
C ARG A 995 45.27 -19.73 1.79
N SER A 996 44.60 -20.32 0.79
CA SER A 996 43.16 -20.14 0.52
C SER A 996 42.35 -21.14 1.35
N ASN A 997 42.01 -20.76 2.58
CA ASN A 997 41.45 -21.66 3.60
C ASN A 997 40.06 -21.24 4.13
N THR A 998 39.59 -20.05 3.82
CA THR A 998 38.28 -19.53 4.25
C THR A 998 37.34 -19.43 3.06
N CYS A 999 36.07 -19.77 3.27
CA CYS A 999 34.99 -19.63 2.30
C CYS A 999 33.98 -18.61 2.86
N ASP A 1000 34.08 -17.36 2.45
CA ASP A 1000 33.33 -16.25 3.02
C ASP A 1000 32.03 -15.98 2.25
N THR A 1001 31.11 -16.93 2.40
CA THR A 1001 29.75 -16.84 1.85
C THR A 1001 28.87 -15.89 2.66
N ASN A 1002 27.85 -15.33 2.00
CA ASN A 1002 26.83 -14.50 2.64
C ASN A 1002 25.41 -14.70 2.08
N ASP A 1003 25.25 -15.51 1.03
CA ASP A 1003 23.94 -15.84 0.46
C ASP A 1003 23.15 -16.81 1.37
N PRO A 1004 21.85 -16.98 1.10
CA PRO A 1004 21.05 -18.00 1.76
C PRO A 1004 21.57 -19.43 1.53
N VAL A 1005 21.28 -20.32 2.48
CA VAL A 1005 21.47 -21.77 2.27
C VAL A 1005 20.27 -22.29 1.51
N TYR A 1006 20.50 -22.74 0.29
CA TYR A 1006 19.49 -23.38 -0.54
C TYR A 1006 19.57 -24.91 -0.43
N VAL A 1007 18.44 -25.60 -0.38
CA VAL A 1007 18.34 -27.06 -0.30
C VAL A 1007 17.40 -27.58 -1.38
N GLY A 1008 17.80 -28.62 -2.10
CA GLY A 1008 17.02 -29.27 -3.16
C GLY A 1008 16.99 -28.54 -4.51
N GLY A 1009 17.60 -27.36 -4.62
CA GLY A 1009 17.56 -26.49 -5.80
C GLY A 1009 17.85 -25.05 -5.40
N HIS A 1010 17.72 -24.10 -6.32
CA HIS A 1010 17.83 -22.66 -6.01
C HIS A 1010 16.95 -21.82 -6.96
N PRO A 1011 16.61 -20.56 -6.62
CA PRO A 1011 15.80 -19.72 -7.50
C PRO A 1011 16.48 -19.44 -8.85
N VAL A 1012 15.67 -19.30 -9.90
CA VAL A 1012 16.12 -18.88 -11.24
C VAL A 1012 16.77 -17.50 -11.14
N GLY A 1013 17.92 -17.34 -11.82
CA GLY A 1013 18.70 -16.09 -11.81
C GLY A 1013 19.64 -15.92 -10.61
N VAL A 1014 19.61 -16.84 -9.64
CA VAL A 1014 20.64 -16.87 -8.58
C VAL A 1014 21.81 -17.71 -9.06
N ARG A 1015 23.00 -17.09 -9.12
CA ARG A 1015 24.24 -17.78 -9.44
C ARG A 1015 24.75 -18.55 -8.22
N GLN A 1016 25.08 -19.82 -8.39
CA GLN A 1016 25.77 -20.62 -7.38
C GLN A 1016 27.18 -20.96 -7.88
N ALA A 1017 28.20 -20.38 -7.24
CA ALA A 1017 29.59 -20.46 -7.71
C ALA A 1017 30.18 -21.88 -7.61
N ALA A 1018 29.67 -22.68 -6.66
CA ALA A 1018 30.14 -24.03 -6.36
C ALA A 1018 29.19 -25.15 -6.83
N LEU A 1019 28.34 -24.91 -7.83
CA LEU A 1019 27.54 -25.96 -8.47
C LEU A 1019 27.97 -26.18 -9.93
N SER A 1020 27.64 -27.34 -10.48
CA SER A 1020 27.81 -27.70 -11.89
C SER A 1020 26.48 -28.07 -12.56
N THR A 1021 25.42 -28.35 -11.78
CA THR A 1021 24.05 -28.49 -12.29
C THR A 1021 23.12 -27.42 -11.72
N ASN A 1022 22.10 -27.05 -12.50
CA ASN A 1022 20.97 -26.23 -12.05
C ASN A 1022 19.70 -27.07 -11.85
N THR A 1023 19.80 -28.40 -11.94
CA THR A 1023 18.67 -29.32 -11.86
C THR A 1023 18.19 -29.43 -10.42
N SER A 1024 16.92 -29.17 -10.17
CA SER A 1024 16.31 -29.36 -8.85
C SER A 1024 16.24 -30.84 -8.48
N PHE A 1025 16.56 -31.14 -7.23
CA PHE A 1025 16.46 -32.46 -6.65
C PHE A 1025 15.01 -32.97 -6.63
N LYS A 1026 14.85 -34.25 -6.92
CA LYS A 1026 13.58 -34.97 -6.85
C LYS A 1026 13.75 -36.21 -5.98
N GLY A 1027 12.98 -36.31 -4.91
CA GLY A 1027 13.15 -37.36 -3.92
C GLY A 1027 12.79 -36.91 -2.51
N CYS A 1028 13.38 -37.51 -1.49
CA CYS A 1028 13.22 -37.03 -0.11
C CYS A 1028 14.54 -36.74 0.58
N MET A 1029 14.49 -35.79 1.51
CA MET A 1029 15.57 -35.51 2.45
C MET A 1029 15.06 -35.45 3.88
N LYS A 1030 15.91 -35.79 4.84
CA LYS A 1030 15.66 -35.61 6.28
C LYS A 1030 16.97 -35.38 7.04
N ASN A 1031 16.84 -34.97 8.31
CA ASN A 1031 17.96 -34.86 9.25
C ASN A 1031 19.12 -33.97 8.77
N LEU A 1032 18.82 -32.86 8.09
CA LEU A 1032 19.84 -31.89 7.70
C LEU A 1032 20.38 -31.15 8.94
N LYS A 1033 21.68 -31.32 9.19
CA LYS A 1033 22.42 -30.68 10.28
C LYS A 1033 23.63 -29.95 9.71
N ILE A 1034 23.85 -28.73 10.19
CA ILE A 1034 25.03 -27.94 9.83
C ILE A 1034 25.80 -27.63 11.11
N THR A 1035 27.01 -28.16 11.24
CA THR A 1035 27.86 -28.04 12.43
C THR A 1035 29.06 -27.16 12.14
N LYS A 1036 29.27 -26.14 12.97
CA LYS A 1036 30.41 -25.21 12.89
C LYS A 1036 30.91 -24.88 14.29
N ALA A 1037 32.23 -25.03 14.53
CA ALA A 1037 32.87 -24.76 15.83
C ALA A 1037 32.12 -25.40 17.02
N SER A 1038 31.81 -26.70 16.90
CA SER A 1038 31.07 -27.49 17.90
C SER A 1038 29.63 -27.06 18.17
N LYS A 1039 29.08 -26.11 17.40
CA LYS A 1039 27.66 -25.75 17.41
C LYS A 1039 26.95 -26.43 16.24
N THR A 1040 25.94 -27.24 16.54
CA THR A 1040 25.11 -27.91 15.54
C THR A 1040 23.79 -27.16 15.38
N MET A 1041 23.43 -26.84 14.15
CA MET A 1041 22.13 -26.28 13.78
C MET A 1041 21.31 -27.36 13.06
N ASP A 1042 20.23 -27.80 13.69
CA ASP A 1042 19.23 -28.67 13.07
C ASP A 1042 18.33 -27.82 12.15
N VAL A 1043 18.35 -28.13 10.85
CA VAL A 1043 17.56 -27.40 9.86
C VAL A 1043 16.17 -28.01 9.76
N HIS A 1044 15.18 -27.29 10.29
CA HIS A 1044 13.77 -27.66 10.16
C HIS A 1044 13.19 -27.14 8.84
N PHE A 1045 12.95 -28.02 7.87
CA PHE A 1045 12.48 -27.65 6.53
C PHE A 1045 11.13 -26.91 6.51
N ASN A 1046 10.23 -27.22 7.45
CA ASN A 1046 8.93 -26.53 7.61
C ASN A 1046 9.05 -25.11 8.19
N LYS A 1047 10.23 -24.71 8.66
CA LYS A 1047 10.57 -23.36 9.15
C LYS A 1047 11.47 -22.59 8.17
N ALA A 1048 11.66 -23.12 6.96
CA ALA A 1048 12.46 -22.45 5.94
C ALA A 1048 11.87 -21.07 5.60
N VAL A 1049 12.75 -20.13 5.26
CA VAL A 1049 12.39 -18.74 4.91
C VAL A 1049 11.49 -18.70 3.67
N LYS A 1050 11.73 -19.63 2.73
CA LYS A 1050 10.95 -19.78 1.50
C LYS A 1050 10.90 -21.24 1.09
N ILE A 1051 9.73 -21.67 0.60
CA ILE A 1051 9.46 -23.04 0.17
C ILE A 1051 8.77 -22.97 -1.20
N LYS A 1052 9.27 -23.72 -2.17
CA LYS A 1052 8.65 -23.87 -3.51
C LYS A 1052 8.86 -25.30 -3.97
N GLY A 1053 7.83 -26.00 -4.46
CA GLY A 1053 7.96 -27.37 -5.00
C GLY A 1053 8.46 -28.41 -3.98
N VAL A 1054 8.22 -28.17 -2.70
CA VAL A 1054 8.67 -29.02 -1.60
C VAL A 1054 7.52 -29.18 -0.60
N GLN A 1055 7.32 -30.41 -0.12
CA GLN A 1055 6.36 -30.77 0.91
C GLN A 1055 7.11 -31.17 2.20
N PRO A 1056 7.34 -30.23 3.12
CA PRO A 1056 7.92 -30.53 4.43
C PRO A 1056 7.08 -31.53 5.22
N LEU A 1057 7.75 -32.31 6.08
CA LEU A 1057 7.14 -33.25 7.03
C LEU A 1057 6.39 -34.44 6.40
N SER A 1058 6.32 -34.54 5.08
CA SER A 1058 5.69 -35.64 4.38
C SER A 1058 6.59 -36.13 3.25
N CYS A 1059 6.88 -37.43 3.27
CA CYS A 1059 7.64 -38.12 2.25
C CYS A 1059 6.88 -39.40 1.87
N PRO A 1060 6.64 -39.72 0.58
CA PRO A 1060 5.95 -40.93 0.18
C PRO A 1060 6.65 -42.19 0.71
N ALA A 1061 5.96 -43.20 1.23
CA ALA A 1061 6.64 -44.47 1.48
C ALA A 1061 6.87 -45.21 0.15
N VAL A 1062 7.98 -45.94 0.02
CA VAL A 1062 8.17 -46.87 -1.11
C VAL A 1062 7.20 -48.04 -0.89
N ALA A 1063 6.51 -48.50 -1.95
CA ALA A 1063 5.71 -49.71 -1.86
C ALA A 1063 6.62 -50.88 -1.46
N ALA A 1064 6.24 -51.60 -0.39
CA ALA A 1064 7.00 -52.73 0.13
C ALA A 1064 6.94 -53.93 -0.81
#